data_AF-A2E228-F1
#
_entry.id   AF-A2E228-F1
#
_cell.length_a   1.000
_cell.length_b   1.000
_cell.length_c   1.000
_cell.angle_alpha   90.00
_cell.angle_beta   90.00
_cell.angle_gamma   90.00
#
_symmetry.space_group_name_H-M   'P 1'
#
loop_
_entity.id
_entity.type
_entity.pdbx_description
1 polymer ?
#
loop_
_entity_poly.entity_id
_entity_poly.type
_entity_poly.pdbx_seq_one_letter_code
_entity_poly.pdbx_strand_id
1 'polypeptide(L)'
;MRAFESCGKLQTINFTNCENLTQIQTRAFSGCHLLSDIILPKNLKEISNSAFSGCHSLSTICIPDEVISLGEYCFAKSYSLSSITISPNSKLEIIAAYVFMETPLKQIFLPKNLRSITHETFKDCRTIEFIECDAQSTNYFAEDNVLYNKQKTIIIIFPYNNVTSFRMPDTVTVIGDNAFVYSLLEEITFSPVLNLIQVNAFAYSHLKSFTIPDSVTMIYGWAFYNCKYLDTVILGKNLTIIPNSCFAYSNISQITIQEGVKTIESCAFFKCINLKSAIIPNSVQNFGGSCFPNDINLTLPPNSQFWFDHQNILYNSNRDTIILCLSLNERYDIPDNVTEITQAAFRGITELITINFLPNSKLIWIGDGAFRDCINLQYINLPNSIKSIGGDAFSGCHKFNLTEFPESLTFIGNSAFIGCDLLTEIHFKINLIKIDNYAFMTVQSLETVLFESSPTTLNHGVFAHCKKLKTIKLSDKTTTIYNSVFDNCFSLKSIELPPSLTTLGGSVFYYSGVENITFVGNPPIETIRTLTFDCATKLRNIILSDCIKEIKANAFQYTNITTFRVPNQTIVISEYAFSQCTNLERFIIPENCSLQSLGYSAFEGCKSLRAFECHDSEYFSVINGVLFDKNKTSLVCFPPASELMYFYIPETVHNISGGAFLECRNLINILIPDYSVQTIGRYAFADCVSLTHINLPICVTEIGSHAFANCYKLKCGVDIQNRTQSYLDNLFQLAFLNKEAVVECHKLTCKKQMNPSYLKSLTIIGIIDEKFLGLL
;
A
#
# COMPACT_ATOMS: atom_id res chain seq x y z
N MET A 1 -3.72 -16.61 -12.02
CA MET A 1 -3.96 -17.40 -10.80
C MET A 1 -2.66 -17.50 -10.01
N ARG A 2 -2.71 -17.32 -8.68
CA ARG A 2 -1.57 -17.36 -7.74
C ARG A 2 -1.50 -18.76 -7.09
N ALA A 3 -1.17 -19.78 -7.86
CA ALA A 3 -1.45 -21.18 -7.51
C ALA A 3 -0.83 -21.63 -6.17
N PHE A 4 0.44 -21.31 -5.93
CA PHE A 4 1.20 -21.69 -4.73
C PHE A 4 1.88 -20.48 -4.08
N GLU A 5 1.38 -19.27 -4.31
CA GLU A 5 1.96 -18.05 -3.74
C GLU A 5 2.07 -18.18 -2.21
N SER A 6 3.26 -17.91 -1.68
CA SER A 6 3.61 -18.00 -0.25
C SER A 6 3.42 -19.38 0.37
N CYS A 7 3.47 -20.46 -0.43
CA CYS A 7 3.44 -21.83 0.09
C CYS A 7 4.76 -22.18 0.78
N GLY A 8 4.90 -21.80 2.06
CA GLY A 8 6.12 -21.93 2.84
C GLY A 8 6.59 -23.35 3.15
N LYS A 9 5.85 -24.39 2.72
CA LYS A 9 6.22 -25.81 2.92
C LYS A 9 6.63 -26.52 1.62
N LEU A 10 6.47 -25.87 0.46
CA LEU A 10 6.79 -26.48 -0.83
C LEU A 10 8.31 -26.54 -1.01
N GLN A 11 8.86 -27.75 -1.18
CA GLN A 11 10.31 -27.98 -1.28
C GLN A 11 10.77 -28.39 -2.68
N THR A 12 9.99 -29.23 -3.36
CA THR A 12 10.36 -29.82 -4.65
C THR A 12 9.16 -29.85 -5.59
N ILE A 13 9.40 -29.62 -6.89
CA ILE A 13 8.36 -29.73 -7.92
C ILE A 13 8.91 -30.47 -9.12
N ASN A 14 8.14 -31.41 -9.65
CA ASN A 14 8.51 -32.15 -10.86
C ASN A 14 7.38 -32.09 -11.91
N PHE A 15 7.59 -31.28 -12.96
CA PHE A 15 6.65 -31.15 -14.09
C PHE A 15 7.02 -31.99 -15.32
N THR A 16 7.88 -33.01 -15.19
CA THR A 16 8.34 -33.83 -16.33
C THR A 16 7.18 -34.37 -17.18
N ASN A 17 6.07 -34.76 -16.55
CA ASN A 17 4.92 -35.35 -17.22
C ASN A 17 3.83 -34.33 -17.63
N CYS A 18 4.06 -33.03 -17.43
CA CYS A 18 3.08 -31.97 -17.71
C CYS A 18 3.23 -31.44 -19.14
N GLU A 19 2.99 -32.29 -20.15
CA GLU A 19 3.26 -31.96 -21.56
C GLU A 19 2.43 -30.81 -22.12
N ASN A 20 1.26 -30.54 -21.54
CA ASN A 20 0.35 -29.46 -21.93
C ASN A 20 0.62 -28.13 -21.19
N LEU A 21 1.52 -28.13 -20.20
CA LEU A 21 1.83 -26.92 -19.44
C LEU A 21 2.80 -26.04 -20.24
N THR A 22 2.27 -24.99 -20.85
CA THR A 22 3.02 -24.07 -21.71
C THR A 22 3.44 -22.77 -21.02
N GLN A 23 2.91 -22.43 -19.85
CA GLN A 23 3.24 -21.20 -19.14
C GLN A 23 3.24 -21.39 -17.61
N ILE A 24 4.20 -20.77 -16.92
CA ILE A 24 4.14 -20.54 -15.47
C ILE A 24 3.65 -19.11 -15.23
N GLN A 25 2.44 -18.95 -14.69
CA GLN A 25 1.78 -17.65 -14.55
C GLN A 25 2.40 -16.73 -13.47
N THR A 26 2.03 -15.46 -13.53
CA THR A 26 2.44 -14.41 -12.59
C THR A 26 2.28 -14.83 -11.14
N ARG A 27 3.37 -14.75 -10.37
CA ARG A 27 3.46 -15.10 -8.94
C ARG A 27 3.07 -16.55 -8.59
N ALA A 28 3.09 -17.49 -9.53
CA ALA A 28 2.66 -18.87 -9.28
C ALA A 28 3.36 -19.53 -8.07
N PHE A 29 4.65 -19.24 -7.86
CA PHE A 29 5.48 -19.75 -6.76
C PHE A 29 6.17 -18.62 -5.97
N SER A 30 5.68 -17.39 -6.09
CA SER A 30 6.27 -16.25 -5.38
C SER A 30 6.21 -16.48 -3.88
N GLY A 31 7.33 -16.30 -3.18
CA GLY A 31 7.43 -16.49 -1.73
C GLY A 31 7.48 -17.95 -1.26
N CYS A 32 7.67 -18.92 -2.17
CA CYS A 32 7.95 -20.32 -1.79
C CYS A 32 9.38 -20.46 -1.25
N HIS A 33 9.64 -19.94 -0.04
CA HIS A 33 10.99 -19.78 0.49
C HIS A 33 11.80 -21.09 0.64
N LEU A 34 11.13 -22.24 0.80
CA LEU A 34 11.76 -23.56 0.92
C LEU A 34 11.89 -24.32 -0.41
N LEU A 35 11.38 -23.79 -1.53
CA LEU A 35 11.49 -24.45 -2.83
C LEU A 35 12.96 -24.49 -3.24
N SER A 36 13.57 -25.67 -3.19
CA SER A 36 14.99 -25.88 -3.47
C SER A 36 15.25 -26.53 -4.82
N ASP A 37 14.29 -27.32 -5.33
CA ASP A 37 14.42 -28.04 -6.60
C ASP A 37 13.15 -27.96 -7.44
N ILE A 38 13.32 -27.73 -8.73
CA ILE A 38 12.22 -27.68 -9.70
C ILE A 38 12.65 -28.20 -11.08
N ILE A 39 11.89 -29.15 -11.60
CA ILE A 39 12.01 -29.62 -12.98
C ILE A 39 10.88 -29.01 -13.80
N LEU A 40 11.23 -28.13 -14.74
CA LEU A 40 10.28 -27.46 -15.66
C LEU A 40 9.88 -28.41 -16.82
N PRO A 41 8.66 -28.28 -17.37
CA PRO A 41 8.20 -29.13 -18.46
C PRO A 41 8.86 -28.78 -19.80
N LYS A 42 9.05 -29.78 -20.66
CA LYS A 42 9.76 -29.64 -21.95
C LYS A 42 9.13 -28.64 -22.93
N ASN A 43 7.80 -28.50 -22.91
CA ASN A 43 7.04 -27.66 -23.85
C ASN A 43 6.73 -26.26 -23.27
N LEU A 44 7.42 -25.87 -22.19
CA LEU A 44 7.21 -24.57 -21.55
C LEU A 44 7.65 -23.45 -22.50
N LYS A 45 6.77 -22.46 -22.70
CA LYS A 45 7.00 -21.30 -23.57
C LYS A 45 7.31 -20.02 -22.80
N GLU A 46 6.82 -19.89 -21.57
CA GLU A 46 6.93 -18.64 -20.80
C GLU A 46 7.03 -18.88 -19.30
N ILE A 47 7.88 -18.09 -18.64
CA ILE A 47 7.89 -17.90 -17.19
C ILE A 47 7.52 -16.44 -16.91
N SER A 48 6.28 -16.20 -16.45
CA SER A 48 5.73 -14.85 -16.30
C SER A 48 6.27 -14.10 -15.07
N ASN A 49 5.82 -12.85 -14.89
CA ASN A 49 6.33 -11.92 -13.88
C ASN A 49 6.29 -12.49 -12.45
N SER A 50 7.39 -12.33 -11.72
CA SER A 50 7.54 -12.78 -10.33
C SER A 50 7.22 -14.26 -10.08
N ALA A 51 7.21 -15.11 -11.10
CA ALA A 51 6.78 -16.51 -10.99
C ALA A 51 7.49 -17.27 -9.85
N PHE A 52 8.79 -17.06 -9.67
CA PHE A 52 9.64 -17.64 -8.63
C PHE A 52 10.31 -16.57 -7.74
N SER A 53 9.71 -15.37 -7.63
CA SER A 53 10.30 -14.32 -6.81
C SER A 53 10.32 -14.72 -5.33
N GLY A 54 11.43 -14.53 -4.64
CA GLY A 54 11.56 -14.89 -3.22
C GLY A 54 11.65 -16.40 -2.94
N CYS A 55 11.97 -17.23 -3.94
CA CYS A 55 12.31 -18.64 -3.75
C CYS A 55 13.71 -18.77 -3.14
N HIS A 56 13.85 -18.46 -1.85
CA HIS A 56 15.15 -18.28 -1.19
C HIS A 56 16.06 -19.50 -1.23
N SER A 57 15.50 -20.72 -1.31
CA SER A 57 16.26 -21.98 -1.31
C SER A 57 16.59 -22.50 -2.71
N LEU A 58 16.05 -21.90 -3.78
CA LEU A 58 16.25 -22.38 -5.14
C LEU A 58 17.70 -22.09 -5.56
N SER A 59 18.52 -23.13 -5.69
CA SER A 59 19.96 -22.97 -5.94
C SER A 59 20.35 -22.96 -7.41
N THR A 60 19.61 -23.72 -8.22
CA THR A 60 19.86 -23.94 -9.64
C THR A 60 18.56 -24.04 -10.41
N ILE A 61 18.54 -23.61 -11.66
CA ILE A 61 17.41 -23.88 -12.56
C ILE A 61 17.87 -24.09 -14.01
N CYS A 62 17.24 -25.06 -14.68
CA CYS A 62 17.42 -25.30 -16.11
C CYS A 62 16.24 -24.71 -16.88
N ILE A 63 16.51 -23.82 -17.83
CA ILE A 63 15.48 -23.22 -18.68
C ILE A 63 15.28 -24.12 -19.91
N PRO A 64 14.07 -24.68 -20.13
CA PRO A 64 13.79 -25.49 -21.31
C PRO A 64 13.97 -24.72 -22.62
N ASP A 65 14.38 -25.42 -23.68
CA ASP A 65 14.70 -24.81 -24.98
C ASP A 65 13.51 -24.10 -25.65
N GLU A 66 12.28 -24.51 -25.33
CA GLU A 66 11.06 -23.91 -25.89
C GLU A 66 10.65 -22.60 -25.23
N VAL A 67 11.30 -22.20 -24.12
CA VAL A 67 10.99 -20.94 -23.42
C VAL A 67 11.41 -19.75 -24.28
N ILE A 68 10.46 -18.84 -24.53
CA ILE A 68 10.62 -17.65 -25.36
C ILE A 68 10.94 -16.42 -24.49
N SER A 69 10.40 -16.35 -23.28
CA SER A 69 10.58 -15.19 -22.41
C SER A 69 10.64 -15.50 -20.91
N LEU A 70 11.45 -14.71 -20.21
CA LEU A 70 11.49 -14.58 -18.76
C LEU A 70 10.92 -13.22 -18.36
N GLY A 71 9.78 -13.22 -17.64
CA GLY A 71 9.06 -12.04 -17.21
C GLY A 71 9.75 -11.27 -16.07
N GLU A 72 9.30 -10.04 -15.83
CA GLU A 72 9.92 -9.14 -14.84
C GLU A 72 9.95 -9.77 -13.44
N TYR A 73 11.07 -9.63 -12.73
CA TYR A 73 11.27 -10.17 -11.39
C TYR A 73 11.11 -11.70 -11.25
N CYS A 74 11.06 -12.48 -12.34
CA CYS A 74 10.63 -13.88 -12.24
C CYS A 74 11.51 -14.75 -11.33
N PHE A 75 12.80 -14.44 -11.16
CA PHE A 75 13.68 -15.09 -10.18
C PHE A 75 14.21 -14.12 -9.10
N ALA A 76 13.70 -12.90 -9.03
CA ALA A 76 14.20 -11.86 -8.13
C ALA A 76 14.15 -12.32 -6.67
N LYS A 77 15.18 -11.97 -5.89
CA LYS A 77 15.32 -12.31 -4.46
C LYS A 77 15.39 -13.82 -4.19
N SER A 78 15.76 -14.63 -5.18
CA SER A 78 16.12 -16.03 -4.97
C SER A 78 17.55 -16.11 -4.44
N TYR A 79 17.73 -15.87 -3.14
CA TYR A 79 19.04 -15.65 -2.51
C TYR A 79 20.03 -16.81 -2.57
N SER A 80 19.61 -18.01 -3.02
CA SER A 80 20.50 -19.15 -3.26
C SER A 80 20.78 -19.41 -4.74
N LEU A 81 20.11 -18.73 -5.68
CA LEU A 81 20.15 -19.01 -7.11
C LEU A 81 21.49 -18.59 -7.72
N SER A 82 22.44 -19.51 -7.66
CA SER A 82 23.83 -19.29 -8.06
C SER A 82 24.13 -19.69 -9.50
N SER A 83 23.27 -20.54 -10.09
CA SER A 83 23.45 -21.06 -11.44
C SER A 83 22.13 -21.16 -12.20
N ILE A 84 22.17 -20.75 -13.46
CA ILE A 84 21.11 -20.98 -14.44
C ILE A 84 21.72 -21.68 -15.65
N THR A 85 21.02 -22.66 -16.19
CA THR A 85 21.41 -23.34 -17.43
C THR A 85 20.46 -22.94 -18.55
N ILE A 86 21.02 -22.36 -19.61
CA ILE A 86 20.34 -22.04 -20.87
C ILE A 86 21.16 -22.70 -21.98
N SER A 87 20.53 -23.53 -22.82
CA SER A 87 21.25 -24.22 -23.88
C SER A 87 21.50 -23.31 -25.10
N PRO A 88 22.52 -23.61 -25.94
CA PRO A 88 22.73 -22.95 -27.23
C PRO A 88 21.56 -23.07 -28.22
N ASN A 89 20.70 -24.08 -28.04
CA ASN A 89 19.53 -24.31 -28.90
C ASN A 89 18.27 -23.57 -28.39
N SER A 90 18.37 -22.85 -27.27
CA SER A 90 17.25 -22.14 -26.66
C SER A 90 16.59 -21.15 -27.63
N LYS A 91 15.25 -21.11 -27.58
CA LYS A 91 14.39 -20.14 -28.27
C LYS A 91 14.19 -18.85 -27.48
N LEU A 92 14.91 -18.66 -26.37
CA LEU A 92 14.77 -17.49 -25.52
C LEU A 92 15.06 -16.20 -26.30
N GLU A 93 14.05 -15.34 -26.40
CA GLU A 93 14.12 -14.05 -27.09
C GLU A 93 14.20 -12.87 -26.11
N ILE A 94 13.63 -13.00 -24.90
CA ILE A 94 13.48 -11.88 -23.95
C ILE A 94 13.86 -12.30 -22.53
N ILE A 95 14.77 -11.54 -21.92
CA ILE A 95 15.02 -11.52 -20.47
C ILE A 95 14.63 -10.12 -19.97
N ALA A 96 13.51 -10.03 -19.25
CA ALA A 96 12.98 -8.76 -18.78
C ALA A 96 13.82 -8.12 -17.65
N ALA A 97 13.39 -6.94 -17.21
CA ALA A 97 14.00 -6.20 -16.12
C ALA A 97 13.90 -6.96 -14.79
N TYR A 98 14.94 -6.82 -13.97
CA TYR A 98 15.01 -7.35 -12.60
C TYR A 98 14.87 -8.87 -12.47
N VAL A 99 14.98 -9.65 -13.55
CA VAL A 99 14.81 -11.12 -13.53
C VAL A 99 15.69 -11.78 -12.47
N PHE A 100 16.94 -11.35 -12.33
CA PHE A 100 17.93 -11.86 -11.37
C PHE A 100 18.29 -10.83 -10.30
N MET A 101 17.37 -9.91 -9.97
CA MET A 101 17.62 -8.89 -8.96
C MET A 101 17.91 -9.55 -7.59
N GLU A 102 18.97 -9.11 -6.92
CA GLU A 102 19.41 -9.64 -5.62
C GLU A 102 19.62 -11.18 -5.60
N THR A 103 20.06 -11.78 -6.71
CA THR A 103 20.48 -13.21 -6.74
C THR A 103 22.01 -13.33 -6.68
N PRO A 104 22.55 -14.46 -6.20
CA PRO A 104 24.00 -14.71 -6.19
C PRO A 104 24.47 -15.37 -7.50
N LEU A 105 23.88 -15.01 -8.65
CA LEU A 105 24.19 -15.64 -9.92
C LEU A 105 25.64 -15.36 -10.32
N LYS A 106 26.41 -16.41 -10.64
CA LYS A 106 27.84 -16.28 -10.97
C LYS A 106 28.14 -16.20 -12.46
N GLN A 107 27.32 -16.88 -13.26
CA GLN A 107 27.51 -16.93 -14.70
C GLN A 107 26.18 -17.05 -15.45
N ILE A 108 26.18 -16.60 -16.70
CA ILE A 108 25.05 -16.78 -17.61
C ILE A 108 25.54 -16.94 -19.06
N PHE A 109 24.89 -17.85 -19.78
CA PHE A 109 25.02 -17.99 -21.23
C PHE A 109 23.82 -17.32 -21.93
N LEU A 110 24.09 -16.47 -22.91
CA LEU A 110 23.10 -15.74 -23.70
C LEU A 110 22.96 -16.39 -25.09
N PRO A 111 21.80 -16.99 -25.42
CA PRO A 111 21.62 -17.74 -26.67
C PRO A 111 21.46 -16.82 -27.89
N LYS A 112 21.69 -17.36 -29.09
CA LYS A 112 21.68 -16.61 -30.37
C LYS A 112 20.38 -15.87 -30.68
N ASN A 113 19.24 -16.37 -30.19
CA ASN A 113 17.92 -15.80 -30.45
C ASN A 113 17.56 -14.64 -29.52
N LEU A 114 18.39 -14.34 -28.51
CA LEU A 114 18.12 -13.29 -27.54
C LEU A 114 18.07 -11.92 -28.23
N ARG A 115 16.91 -11.28 -28.15
CA ARG A 115 16.62 -9.96 -28.73
C ARG A 115 16.66 -8.84 -27.71
N SER A 116 16.34 -9.16 -26.46
CA SER A 116 16.27 -8.18 -25.37
C SER A 116 16.81 -8.77 -24.07
N ILE A 117 17.79 -8.08 -23.51
CA ILE A 117 18.19 -8.13 -22.11
C ILE A 117 18.35 -6.69 -21.64
N THR A 118 17.73 -6.36 -20.52
CA THR A 118 17.77 -5.03 -19.94
C THR A 118 18.93 -4.89 -18.97
N HIS A 119 19.35 -3.67 -18.70
CA HIS A 119 20.47 -3.42 -17.81
C HIS A 119 20.12 -3.68 -16.32
N GLU A 120 18.84 -3.59 -15.94
CA GLU A 120 18.37 -3.90 -14.58
C GLU A 120 18.20 -5.40 -14.32
N THR A 121 18.40 -6.25 -15.34
CA THR A 121 18.25 -7.70 -15.23
C THR A 121 19.05 -8.26 -14.05
N PHE A 122 20.23 -7.68 -13.76
CA PHE A 122 21.13 -8.08 -12.68
C PHE A 122 21.27 -7.01 -11.58
N LYS A 123 20.27 -6.15 -11.40
CA LYS A 123 20.34 -5.12 -10.34
C LYS A 123 20.62 -5.76 -8.97
N ASP A 124 21.61 -5.23 -8.25
CA ASP A 124 22.06 -5.74 -6.95
C ASP A 124 22.52 -7.23 -6.98
N CYS A 125 22.80 -7.80 -8.16
CA CYS A 125 23.49 -9.08 -8.33
C CYS A 125 25.00 -8.85 -8.22
N ARG A 126 25.53 -8.94 -7.00
CA ARG A 126 26.93 -8.61 -6.67
C ARG A 126 27.88 -9.79 -6.84
N THR A 127 27.64 -10.64 -7.85
CA THR A 127 28.36 -11.91 -8.02
C THR A 127 28.53 -12.34 -9.48
N ILE A 128 27.90 -11.67 -10.44
CA ILE A 128 27.97 -12.08 -11.84
C ILE A 128 29.37 -11.82 -12.39
N GLU A 129 30.17 -12.87 -12.53
CA GLU A 129 31.58 -12.80 -12.92
C GLU A 129 31.78 -13.11 -14.41
N PHE A 130 30.95 -14.01 -14.96
CA PHE A 130 31.11 -14.54 -16.32
C PHE A 130 29.83 -14.38 -17.15
N ILE A 131 29.93 -13.69 -18.29
CA ILE A 131 28.85 -13.56 -19.26
C ILE A 131 29.36 -14.09 -20.59
N GLU A 132 28.72 -15.13 -21.09
CA GLU A 132 29.03 -15.73 -22.39
C GLU A 132 27.88 -15.48 -23.36
N CYS A 133 28.21 -15.20 -24.62
CA CYS A 133 27.25 -15.01 -25.70
C CYS A 133 27.50 -16.03 -26.80
N ASP A 134 26.42 -16.57 -27.37
CA ASP A 134 26.51 -17.36 -28.59
C ASP A 134 27.14 -16.54 -29.74
N ALA A 135 28.13 -17.12 -30.42
CA ALA A 135 28.84 -16.46 -31.52
C ALA A 135 27.90 -16.04 -32.67
N GLN A 136 26.78 -16.75 -32.86
CA GLN A 136 25.76 -16.45 -33.87
C GLN A 136 24.77 -15.36 -33.43
N SER A 137 24.86 -14.83 -32.21
CA SER A 137 23.99 -13.75 -31.74
C SER A 137 24.10 -12.52 -32.64
N THR A 138 22.96 -11.97 -33.04
CA THR A 138 22.88 -10.76 -33.88
C THR A 138 22.75 -9.47 -33.08
N ASN A 139 22.44 -9.56 -31.78
CA ASN A 139 22.16 -8.39 -30.93
C ASN A 139 23.25 -8.15 -29.87
N TYR A 140 23.92 -9.20 -29.41
CA TYR A 140 24.84 -9.14 -28.28
C TYR A 140 26.19 -9.76 -28.59
N PHE A 141 27.19 -9.31 -27.87
CA PHE A 141 28.56 -9.78 -27.97
C PHE A 141 29.22 -9.67 -26.59
N ALA A 142 29.93 -10.72 -26.16
CA ALA A 142 30.68 -10.71 -24.91
C ALA A 142 32.17 -10.87 -25.21
N GLU A 143 32.99 -10.04 -24.58
CA GLU A 143 34.45 -10.09 -24.67
C GLU A 143 35.03 -9.74 -23.31
N ASP A 144 36.00 -10.52 -22.84
CA ASP A 144 36.60 -10.39 -21.50
C ASP A 144 35.55 -10.33 -20.38
N ASN A 145 34.47 -11.10 -20.54
CA ASN A 145 33.29 -11.17 -19.66
C ASN A 145 32.43 -9.89 -19.62
N VAL A 146 32.76 -8.85 -20.39
CA VAL A 146 31.95 -7.65 -20.53
C VAL A 146 30.91 -7.84 -21.63
N LEU A 147 29.66 -7.52 -21.33
CA LEU A 147 28.56 -7.60 -22.30
C LEU A 147 28.42 -6.28 -23.06
N TYR A 148 28.41 -6.40 -24.38
CA TYR A 148 28.18 -5.32 -25.33
C TYR A 148 26.96 -5.61 -26.21
N ASN A 149 26.48 -4.57 -26.89
CA ASN A 149 25.70 -4.78 -28.12
C ASN A 149 26.59 -5.39 -29.23
N LYS A 150 25.97 -5.92 -30.29
CA LYS A 150 26.72 -6.62 -31.36
C LYS A 150 27.79 -5.76 -32.02
N GLN A 151 27.54 -4.46 -32.17
CA GLN A 151 28.47 -3.51 -32.79
C GLN A 151 29.59 -3.06 -31.85
N LYS A 152 29.58 -3.47 -30.57
CA LYS A 152 30.53 -3.05 -29.54
C LYS A 152 30.57 -1.53 -29.34
N THR A 153 29.43 -0.88 -29.53
CA THR A 153 29.25 0.57 -29.33
C THR A 153 28.60 0.89 -27.98
N ILE A 154 27.98 -0.08 -27.32
CA ILE A 154 27.32 0.09 -26.02
C ILE A 154 27.84 -0.96 -25.06
N ILE A 155 28.34 -0.55 -23.88
CA ILE A 155 28.55 -1.46 -22.75
C ILE A 155 27.22 -1.60 -22.02
N ILE A 156 26.74 -2.83 -21.92
CA ILE A 156 25.46 -3.15 -21.28
C ILE A 156 25.70 -3.58 -19.83
N ILE A 157 26.65 -4.50 -19.61
CA ILE A 157 26.99 -5.01 -18.28
C ILE A 157 28.50 -5.20 -18.20
N PHE A 158 29.08 -4.63 -17.17
CA PHE A 158 30.39 -4.97 -16.66
C PHE A 158 30.24 -5.94 -15.48
N PRO A 159 30.92 -7.09 -15.50
CA PRO A 159 30.78 -8.12 -14.46
C PRO A 159 31.34 -7.64 -13.11
N TYR A 160 30.75 -8.17 -12.03
CA TYR A 160 31.30 -8.04 -10.69
C TYR A 160 32.47 -9.03 -10.53
N ASN A 161 33.66 -8.62 -10.95
CA ASN A 161 34.88 -9.42 -10.84
C ASN A 161 35.99 -8.65 -10.13
N ASN A 162 37.11 -9.31 -9.85
CA ASN A 162 38.26 -8.71 -9.16
C ASN A 162 39.15 -7.85 -10.07
N VAL A 163 38.65 -7.41 -11.24
CA VAL A 163 39.41 -6.51 -12.12
C VAL A 163 39.40 -5.11 -11.53
N THR A 164 40.59 -4.52 -11.39
CA THR A 164 40.78 -3.19 -10.80
C THR A 164 41.02 -2.10 -11.84
N SER A 165 41.31 -2.45 -13.09
CA SER A 165 41.55 -1.49 -14.17
C SER A 165 40.88 -1.91 -15.47
N PHE A 166 40.24 -0.98 -16.18
CA PHE A 166 39.60 -1.27 -17.46
C PHE A 166 39.91 -0.21 -18.51
N ARG A 167 40.37 -0.65 -19.70
CA ARG A 167 40.49 0.20 -20.89
C ARG A 167 39.32 -0.05 -21.81
N MET A 168 38.44 0.93 -21.92
CA MET A 168 37.26 0.85 -22.77
C MET A 168 37.65 0.75 -24.26
N PRO A 169 36.99 -0.10 -25.05
CA PRO A 169 37.22 -0.17 -26.50
C PRO A 169 36.88 1.16 -27.18
N ASP A 170 37.70 1.58 -28.14
CA ASP A 170 37.54 2.85 -28.87
C ASP A 170 36.29 2.91 -29.78
N THR A 171 35.51 1.82 -29.85
CA THR A 171 34.22 1.74 -30.53
C THR A 171 33.05 2.15 -29.65
N VAL A 172 33.24 2.16 -28.32
CA VAL A 172 32.15 2.41 -27.36
C VAL A 172 31.76 3.88 -27.35
N THR A 173 30.49 4.16 -27.65
CA THR A 173 29.89 5.50 -27.64
C THR A 173 28.90 5.70 -26.49
N VAL A 174 28.40 4.62 -25.87
CA VAL A 174 27.44 4.67 -24.75
C VAL A 174 27.82 3.71 -23.63
N ILE A 175 27.70 4.18 -22.40
CA ILE A 175 27.69 3.34 -21.20
C ILE A 175 26.25 3.21 -20.72
N GLY A 176 25.76 1.98 -20.72
CA GLY A 176 24.40 1.64 -20.32
C GLY A 176 24.10 1.99 -18.86
N ASP A 177 22.81 2.14 -18.55
CA ASP A 177 22.34 2.30 -17.19
C ASP A 177 22.88 1.16 -16.30
N ASN A 178 23.29 1.45 -15.06
CA ASN A 178 23.84 0.45 -14.13
C ASN A 178 25.02 -0.41 -14.64
N ALA A 179 25.62 -0.10 -15.81
CA ALA A 179 26.56 -1.00 -16.48
C ALA A 179 27.78 -1.39 -15.62
N PHE A 180 28.30 -0.47 -14.80
CA PHE A 180 29.43 -0.66 -13.90
C PHE A 180 29.05 -0.49 -12.42
N VAL A 181 27.76 -0.67 -12.09
CA VAL A 181 27.27 -0.54 -10.70
C VAL A 181 28.01 -1.53 -9.79
N TYR A 182 28.46 -1.07 -8.62
CA TYR A 182 29.28 -1.85 -7.67
C TYR A 182 30.61 -2.40 -8.21
N SER A 183 31.07 -1.96 -9.38
CA SER A 183 32.35 -2.45 -9.93
C SER A 183 33.51 -2.19 -8.97
N LEU A 184 34.42 -3.17 -8.88
CA LEU A 184 35.65 -3.09 -8.09
C LEU A 184 36.78 -2.33 -8.82
N LEU A 185 36.46 -1.72 -9.97
CA LEU A 185 37.39 -0.91 -10.74
C LEU A 185 37.87 0.28 -9.93
N GLU A 186 39.18 0.41 -9.79
CA GLU A 186 39.84 1.57 -9.22
C GLU A 186 40.24 2.58 -10.31
N GLU A 187 40.57 2.08 -11.51
CA GLU A 187 41.01 2.86 -12.66
C GLU A 187 40.20 2.55 -13.92
N ILE A 188 39.89 3.60 -14.71
CA ILE A 188 39.21 3.45 -15.99
C ILE A 188 39.80 4.40 -17.04
N THR A 189 40.02 3.87 -18.25
CA THR A 189 40.30 4.67 -19.44
C THR A 189 39.07 4.64 -20.33
N PHE A 190 38.42 5.79 -20.50
CA PHE A 190 37.23 5.92 -21.36
C PHE A 190 37.58 5.89 -22.85
N SER A 191 36.62 5.46 -23.66
CA SER A 191 36.70 5.54 -25.11
C SER A 191 36.76 6.99 -25.59
N PRO A 192 37.62 7.34 -26.57
CA PRO A 192 37.69 8.70 -27.09
C PRO A 192 36.42 9.15 -27.82
N VAL A 193 35.55 8.22 -28.24
CA VAL A 193 34.26 8.51 -28.91
C VAL A 193 33.05 8.35 -27.99
N LEU A 194 33.28 8.18 -26.67
CA LEU A 194 32.20 8.07 -25.68
C LEU A 194 31.36 9.35 -25.67
N ASN A 195 30.07 9.22 -25.93
CA ASN A 195 29.14 10.35 -26.00
C ASN A 195 28.19 10.44 -24.78
N LEU A 196 27.78 9.28 -24.24
CA LEU A 196 26.70 9.19 -23.27
C LEU A 196 27.03 8.26 -22.10
N ILE A 197 26.79 8.74 -20.88
CA ILE A 197 26.81 7.96 -19.64
C ILE A 197 25.40 7.95 -19.03
N GLN A 198 24.79 6.76 -18.89
CA GLN A 198 23.41 6.62 -18.44
C GLN A 198 23.24 6.57 -16.90
N VAL A 199 22.00 6.39 -16.41
CA VAL A 199 21.62 6.48 -14.99
C VAL A 199 22.34 5.38 -14.20
N ASN A 200 22.88 5.73 -13.03
CA ASN A 200 23.59 4.79 -12.14
C ASN A 200 24.79 4.06 -12.79
N ALA A 201 25.27 4.48 -13.96
CA ALA A 201 26.27 3.74 -14.75
C ALA A 201 27.47 3.25 -13.91
N PHE A 202 27.96 4.04 -12.97
CA PHE A 202 29.09 3.75 -12.08
C PHE A 202 28.71 3.87 -10.59
N ALA A 203 27.42 3.84 -10.24
CA ALA A 203 26.99 4.00 -8.86
C ALA A 203 27.63 2.93 -7.96
N TYR A 204 28.08 3.32 -6.77
CA TYR A 204 28.76 2.48 -5.79
C TYR A 204 30.08 1.84 -6.28
N SER A 205 30.67 2.32 -7.38
CA SER A 205 31.96 1.82 -7.87
C SER A 205 33.14 2.21 -6.98
N HIS A 206 34.25 1.50 -7.15
CA HIS A 206 35.51 1.72 -6.43
C HIS A 206 36.46 2.71 -7.13
N LEU A 207 35.97 3.43 -8.16
CA LEU A 207 36.80 4.33 -8.95
C LEU A 207 37.44 5.39 -8.05
N LYS A 208 38.76 5.58 -8.19
CA LYS A 208 39.54 6.53 -7.39
C LYS A 208 39.68 7.89 -8.05
N SER A 209 39.94 7.89 -9.35
CA SER A 209 40.06 9.10 -10.16
C SER A 209 39.87 8.82 -11.65
N PHE A 210 39.32 9.77 -12.40
CA PHE A 210 39.22 9.66 -13.85
C PHE A 210 39.01 11.02 -14.54
N THR A 211 39.20 11.03 -15.85
CA THR A 211 38.88 12.14 -16.75
C THR A 211 37.73 11.75 -17.67
N ILE A 212 36.61 12.45 -17.59
CA ILE A 212 35.52 12.32 -18.57
C ILE A 212 35.99 12.95 -19.88
N PRO A 213 35.97 12.23 -21.02
CA PRO A 213 36.50 12.76 -22.27
C PRO A 213 35.62 13.88 -22.84
N ASP A 214 36.22 14.80 -23.61
CA ASP A 214 35.53 15.93 -24.25
C ASP A 214 34.39 15.48 -25.19
N SER A 215 34.38 14.24 -25.67
CA SER A 215 33.32 13.67 -26.50
C SER A 215 32.00 13.43 -25.77
N VAL A 216 32.01 13.40 -24.43
CA VAL A 216 30.79 13.21 -23.61
C VAL A 216 30.00 14.50 -23.60
N THR A 217 28.79 14.45 -24.16
CA THR A 217 27.86 15.58 -24.17
C THR A 217 26.75 15.44 -23.14
N MET A 218 26.51 14.22 -22.63
CA MET A 218 25.42 13.95 -21.72
C MET A 218 25.79 12.87 -20.69
N ILE A 219 25.43 13.16 -19.44
CA ILE A 219 25.47 12.25 -18.30
C ILE A 219 24.08 12.28 -17.70
N TYR A 220 23.56 11.15 -17.20
CA TYR A 220 22.27 11.11 -16.51
C TYR A 220 22.45 11.05 -14.97
N GLY A 221 21.35 11.28 -14.24
CA GLY A 221 21.33 11.31 -12.79
C GLY A 221 21.97 10.08 -12.13
N TRP A 222 22.52 10.27 -10.94
CA TRP A 222 23.15 9.20 -10.13
C TRP A 222 24.30 8.42 -10.79
N ALA A 223 24.82 8.85 -11.96
CA ALA A 223 25.83 8.10 -12.72
C ALA A 223 27.06 7.68 -11.87
N PHE A 224 27.51 8.50 -10.93
CA PHE A 224 28.62 8.21 -10.01
C PHE A 224 28.18 8.35 -8.54
N TYR A 225 26.94 7.96 -8.25
CA TYR A 225 26.37 8.04 -6.91
C TYR A 225 27.10 7.12 -5.93
N ASN A 226 27.47 7.63 -4.77
CA ASN A 226 28.07 6.88 -3.67
C ASN A 226 29.38 6.17 -4.06
N CYS A 227 30.19 6.79 -4.90
CA CYS A 227 31.56 6.35 -5.19
C CYS A 227 32.50 6.79 -4.06
N LYS A 228 32.47 6.04 -2.95
CA LYS A 228 33.16 6.41 -1.69
C LYS A 228 34.69 6.45 -1.77
N TYR A 229 35.28 5.95 -2.85
CA TYR A 229 36.73 5.98 -3.08
C TYR A 229 37.14 7.07 -4.08
N LEU A 230 36.16 7.73 -4.72
CA LEU A 230 36.39 8.72 -5.76
C LEU A 230 36.86 10.04 -5.14
N ASP A 231 38.13 10.39 -5.36
CA ASP A 231 38.76 11.60 -4.82
C ASP A 231 38.78 12.75 -5.84
N THR A 232 39.17 12.46 -7.09
CA THR A 232 39.36 13.49 -8.13
C THR A 232 38.62 13.13 -9.41
N VAL A 233 37.87 14.09 -9.96
CA VAL A 233 37.18 13.97 -11.26
C VAL A 233 37.51 15.18 -12.14
N ILE A 234 37.94 14.92 -13.37
CA ILE A 234 38.08 15.95 -14.41
C ILE A 234 36.89 15.80 -15.37
N LEU A 235 36.10 16.86 -15.51
CA LEU A 235 34.96 16.91 -16.43
C LEU A 235 35.46 17.24 -17.86
N GLY A 236 34.76 16.74 -18.88
CA GLY A 236 35.09 16.98 -20.30
C GLY A 236 34.37 18.19 -20.89
N LYS A 237 35.04 19.02 -21.68
CA LYS A 237 34.66 20.42 -22.00
C LYS A 237 33.27 20.64 -22.60
N ASN A 238 32.67 19.63 -23.22
CA ASN A 238 31.38 19.74 -23.88
C ASN A 238 30.18 19.45 -22.96
N LEU A 239 30.42 19.14 -21.69
CA LEU A 239 29.35 18.91 -20.72
C LEU A 239 28.64 20.22 -20.36
N THR A 240 27.33 20.27 -20.55
CA THR A 240 26.50 21.46 -20.25
C THR A 240 25.71 21.35 -18.96
N ILE A 241 25.53 20.15 -18.42
CA ILE A 241 24.75 19.88 -17.20
C ILE A 241 25.53 18.93 -16.31
N ILE A 242 25.60 19.23 -15.01
CA ILE A 242 25.99 18.25 -13.98
C ILE A 242 24.69 17.71 -13.37
N PRO A 243 24.33 16.44 -13.64
CA PRO A 243 23.00 15.93 -13.33
C PRO A 243 22.73 15.76 -11.84
N ASN A 244 21.45 15.57 -11.53
CA ASN A 244 20.97 15.36 -10.17
C ASN A 244 21.67 14.17 -9.50
N SER A 245 22.16 14.39 -8.28
CA SER A 245 22.87 13.37 -7.49
C SER A 245 24.04 12.66 -8.18
N CYS A 246 24.59 13.23 -9.27
CA CYS A 246 25.59 12.57 -10.12
C CYS A 246 26.79 12.06 -9.32
N PHE A 247 27.28 12.84 -8.36
CA PHE A 247 28.41 12.50 -7.48
C PHE A 247 28.03 12.49 -6.00
N ALA A 248 26.74 12.45 -5.66
CA ALA A 248 26.32 12.51 -4.26
C ALA A 248 26.91 11.36 -3.43
N TYR A 249 27.30 11.64 -2.18
CA TYR A 249 27.95 10.70 -1.25
C TYR A 249 29.31 10.15 -1.71
N SER A 250 29.95 10.78 -2.69
CA SER A 250 31.30 10.42 -3.13
C SER A 250 32.37 11.12 -2.28
N ASN A 251 33.62 10.67 -2.35
CA ASN A 251 34.72 11.17 -1.53
C ASN A 251 35.49 12.35 -2.17
N ILE A 252 34.86 13.03 -3.13
CA ILE A 252 35.52 14.05 -3.94
C ILE A 252 36.04 15.16 -3.01
N SER A 253 37.33 15.46 -3.09
CA SER A 253 37.98 16.48 -2.25
C SER A 253 38.10 17.83 -2.95
N GLN A 254 38.23 17.81 -4.27
CA GLN A 254 38.30 19.00 -5.12
C GLN A 254 37.57 18.78 -6.43
N ILE A 255 36.87 19.81 -6.90
CA ILE A 255 36.33 19.84 -8.27
C ILE A 255 36.43 21.24 -8.87
N THR A 256 36.82 21.28 -10.14
CA THR A 256 36.76 22.47 -10.99
C THR A 256 35.59 22.33 -11.94
N ILE A 257 34.59 23.20 -11.82
CA ILE A 257 33.50 23.25 -12.79
C ILE A 257 34.01 24.00 -14.02
N GLN A 258 34.02 23.33 -15.17
CA GLN A 258 34.58 23.86 -16.41
C GLN A 258 33.61 24.84 -17.13
N GLU A 259 34.19 25.76 -17.89
CA GLU A 259 33.43 26.66 -18.76
C GLU A 259 32.59 25.84 -19.76
N GLY A 260 31.33 26.23 -19.96
CA GLY A 260 30.35 25.50 -20.78
C GLY A 260 29.24 24.83 -19.96
N VAL A 261 29.51 24.49 -18.69
CA VAL A 261 28.48 23.99 -17.77
C VAL A 261 27.47 25.11 -17.48
N LYS A 262 26.20 24.88 -17.80
CA LYS A 262 25.08 25.81 -17.62
C LYS A 262 24.28 25.53 -16.35
N THR A 263 24.11 24.27 -15.98
CA THR A 263 23.28 23.86 -14.84
C THR A 263 24.00 22.85 -13.98
N ILE A 264 23.96 23.05 -12.66
CA ILE A 264 24.34 22.05 -11.66
C ILE A 264 23.05 21.64 -10.96
N GLU A 265 22.54 20.44 -11.20
CA GLU A 265 21.24 20.02 -10.73
C GLU A 265 21.22 19.60 -9.25
N SER A 266 20.02 19.38 -8.71
CA SER A 266 19.80 19.13 -7.29
C SER A 266 20.61 17.95 -6.77
N CYS A 267 21.24 18.15 -5.61
CA CYS A 267 22.08 17.17 -4.94
C CYS A 267 23.31 16.66 -5.71
N ALA A 268 23.75 17.29 -6.82
CA ALA A 268 24.88 16.83 -7.63
C ALA A 268 26.13 16.35 -6.85
N PHE A 269 26.55 17.11 -5.83
CA PHE A 269 27.66 16.80 -4.91
C PHE A 269 27.19 16.68 -3.44
N PHE A 270 25.91 16.35 -3.23
CA PHE A 270 25.35 16.27 -1.88
C PHE A 270 26.12 15.28 -1.03
N LYS A 271 26.49 15.68 0.20
CA LYS A 271 27.26 14.84 1.13
C LYS A 271 28.62 14.36 0.60
N CYS A 272 29.24 15.07 -0.35
CA CYS A 272 30.67 14.98 -0.60
C CYS A 272 31.46 15.65 0.54
N ILE A 273 31.57 14.98 1.69
CA ILE A 273 32.02 15.58 2.96
C ILE A 273 33.43 16.20 2.93
N ASN A 274 34.27 15.76 1.99
CA ASN A 274 35.63 16.24 1.83
C ASN A 274 35.76 17.37 0.80
N LEU A 275 34.69 17.70 0.06
CA LEU A 275 34.68 18.81 -0.87
C LEU A 275 34.55 20.14 -0.10
N LYS A 276 35.68 20.81 0.12
CA LYS A 276 35.74 22.06 0.92
C LYS A 276 35.69 23.33 0.09
N SER A 277 36.00 23.25 -1.21
CA SER A 277 35.91 24.40 -2.10
C SER A 277 35.58 23.99 -3.52
N ALA A 278 34.86 24.85 -4.25
CA ALA A 278 34.68 24.71 -5.68
C ALA A 278 34.71 26.08 -6.37
N ILE A 279 35.22 26.10 -7.61
CA ILE A 279 35.25 27.30 -8.45
C ILE A 279 34.13 27.19 -9.47
N ILE A 280 33.31 28.23 -9.57
CA ILE A 280 32.17 28.32 -10.48
C ILE A 280 32.57 29.19 -11.70
N PRO A 281 32.37 28.73 -12.95
CA PRO A 281 32.67 29.50 -14.15
C PRO A 281 31.52 30.47 -14.52
N ASN A 282 31.75 31.37 -15.48
CA ASN A 282 30.73 32.34 -15.91
C ASN A 282 29.54 31.69 -16.62
N SER A 283 29.73 30.51 -17.21
CA SER A 283 28.66 29.80 -17.92
C SER A 283 27.51 29.29 -17.04
N VAL A 284 27.72 29.13 -15.72
CA VAL A 284 26.69 28.58 -14.83
C VAL A 284 25.54 29.57 -14.69
N GLN A 285 24.32 29.11 -14.96
CA GLN A 285 23.07 29.85 -14.96
C GLN A 285 22.09 29.37 -13.90
N ASN A 286 22.17 28.08 -13.50
CA ASN A 286 21.24 27.51 -12.54
C ASN A 286 21.96 26.57 -11.56
N PHE A 287 21.57 26.64 -10.30
CA PHE A 287 21.89 25.66 -9.27
C PHE A 287 20.62 25.00 -8.78
N GLY A 288 20.64 23.67 -8.67
CA GLY A 288 19.62 22.90 -7.99
C GLY A 288 19.85 22.85 -6.48
N GLY A 289 18.80 22.47 -5.75
CA GLY A 289 18.80 22.39 -4.30
C GLY A 289 19.86 21.45 -3.72
N SER A 290 20.57 21.90 -2.69
CA SER A 290 21.66 21.18 -2.03
C SER A 290 22.68 20.56 -3.01
N CYS A 291 22.91 21.18 -4.17
CA CYS A 291 23.82 20.64 -5.18
C CYS A 291 25.28 20.56 -4.69
N PHE A 292 25.64 21.26 -3.63
CA PHE A 292 26.90 21.11 -2.91
C PHE A 292 26.67 20.75 -1.44
N PRO A 293 27.69 20.23 -0.73
CA PRO A 293 27.65 20.10 0.72
C PRO A 293 27.49 21.46 1.40
N ASN A 294 26.81 21.49 2.54
CA ASN A 294 26.84 22.64 3.45
C ASN A 294 28.28 22.84 3.94
N ASP A 295 28.66 24.08 4.28
CA ASP A 295 30.03 24.47 4.71
C ASP A 295 31.10 24.43 3.61
N ILE A 296 30.69 24.39 2.33
CA ILE A 296 31.61 24.54 1.19
C ILE A 296 31.90 26.03 0.91
N ASN A 297 33.14 26.33 0.53
CA ASN A 297 33.50 27.64 0.00
C ASN A 297 33.38 27.68 -1.53
N LEU A 298 32.40 28.42 -2.07
CA LEU A 298 32.26 28.64 -3.51
C LEU A 298 32.92 29.94 -3.95
N THR A 299 33.83 29.85 -4.91
CA THR A 299 34.38 31.03 -5.58
C THR A 299 33.57 31.35 -6.83
N LEU A 300 32.93 32.53 -6.83
CA LEU A 300 32.21 33.07 -7.98
C LEU A 300 33.12 33.92 -8.88
N PRO A 301 32.87 34.00 -10.19
CA PRO A 301 33.65 34.84 -11.09
C PRO A 301 33.31 36.33 -10.89
N PRO A 302 34.18 37.28 -11.30
CA PRO A 302 33.98 38.72 -11.05
C PRO A 302 32.67 39.30 -11.59
N ASN A 303 32.14 38.74 -12.69
CA ASN A 303 30.89 39.17 -13.33
C ASN A 303 29.75 38.15 -13.08
N SER A 304 29.79 37.45 -11.94
CA SER A 304 28.76 36.46 -11.61
C SER A 304 27.37 37.08 -11.57
N GLN A 305 26.40 36.35 -12.11
CA GLN A 305 24.97 36.65 -11.96
C GLN A 305 24.41 36.22 -10.59
N PHE A 306 25.24 35.64 -9.72
CA PHE A 306 24.87 35.24 -8.37
C PHE A 306 25.60 36.10 -7.35
N TRP A 307 25.06 36.15 -6.15
CA TRP A 307 25.60 36.98 -5.09
C TRP A 307 25.49 36.29 -3.73
N PHE A 308 26.55 36.42 -2.92
CA PHE A 308 26.57 35.99 -1.52
C PHE A 308 26.33 37.16 -0.59
N ASP A 309 25.49 36.95 0.41
CA ASP A 309 25.41 37.86 1.55
C ASP A 309 26.50 37.56 2.61
N HIS A 310 26.49 38.35 3.68
CA HIS A 310 27.40 38.19 4.82
C HIS A 310 27.17 36.89 5.62
N GLN A 311 26.08 36.17 5.37
CA GLN A 311 25.71 34.92 6.02
C GLN A 311 26.04 33.69 5.14
N ASN A 312 26.71 33.88 3.99
CA ASN A 312 26.95 32.84 2.98
C ASN A 312 25.66 32.21 2.41
N ILE A 313 24.61 33.01 2.27
CA ILE A 313 23.42 32.66 1.50
C ILE A 313 23.65 33.11 0.06
N LEU A 314 23.47 32.19 -0.89
CA LEU A 314 23.57 32.43 -2.33
C LEU A 314 22.22 32.88 -2.89
N TYR A 315 22.23 34.00 -3.60
CA TYR A 315 21.07 34.59 -4.25
C TYR A 315 21.21 34.62 -5.78
N ASN A 316 20.08 34.74 -6.47
CA ASN A 316 20.04 35.11 -7.89
C ASN A 316 20.45 36.58 -8.12
N SER A 317 20.48 37.02 -9.38
CA SER A 317 20.91 38.37 -9.78
C SER A 317 20.06 39.48 -9.16
N ASN A 318 18.76 39.25 -9.00
CA ASN A 318 17.79 40.21 -8.46
C ASN A 318 17.78 40.24 -6.93
N ARG A 319 18.46 39.28 -6.29
CA ARG A 319 18.50 39.08 -4.82
C ARG A 319 17.14 38.81 -4.19
N ASP A 320 16.17 38.38 -4.98
CA ASP A 320 14.81 38.05 -4.53
C ASP A 320 14.59 36.53 -4.37
N THR A 321 15.53 35.70 -4.82
CA THR A 321 15.47 34.24 -4.66
C THR A 321 16.68 33.73 -3.90
N ILE A 322 16.45 33.02 -2.79
CA ILE A 322 17.49 32.26 -2.09
C ILE A 322 17.68 30.91 -2.80
N ILE A 323 18.89 30.65 -3.27
CA ILE A 323 19.23 29.46 -4.05
C ILE A 323 19.85 28.37 -3.17
N LEU A 324 20.85 28.72 -2.35
CA LEU A 324 21.56 27.80 -1.45
C LEU A 324 21.99 28.54 -0.18
N CYS A 325 22.00 27.85 0.95
CA CYS A 325 22.67 28.29 2.17
C CYS A 325 23.87 27.38 2.44
N LEU A 326 25.07 27.97 2.45
CA LEU A 326 26.33 27.21 2.48
C LEU A 326 27.10 27.38 3.78
N SER A 327 26.56 28.09 4.77
CA SER A 327 27.10 28.15 6.12
C SER A 327 26.34 27.23 7.07
N LEU A 328 26.88 27.02 8.27
CA LEU A 328 26.24 26.29 9.37
C LEU A 328 26.03 27.23 10.55
N ASN A 329 25.09 28.16 10.41
CA ASN A 329 24.76 29.11 11.47
C ASN A 329 23.51 28.67 12.25
N GLU A 330 23.46 29.02 13.53
CA GLU A 330 22.27 28.81 14.36
C GLU A 330 21.10 29.73 13.98
N ARG A 331 21.39 30.85 13.31
CA ARG A 331 20.42 31.87 12.94
C ARG A 331 20.70 32.43 11.54
N TYR A 332 19.62 32.64 10.79
CA TYR A 332 19.64 33.46 9.57
C TYR A 332 18.58 34.55 9.60
N ASP A 333 18.98 35.75 9.18
CA ASP A 333 18.08 36.88 8.94
C ASP A 333 17.82 36.99 7.41
N ILE A 334 16.56 36.83 7.00
CA ILE A 334 16.13 36.81 5.60
C ILE A 334 15.64 38.21 5.19
N PRO A 335 16.26 38.86 4.17
CA PRO A 335 15.87 40.18 3.70
C PRO A 335 14.40 40.29 3.26
N ASP A 336 13.83 41.49 3.37
CA ASP A 336 12.43 41.74 3.08
C ASP A 336 12.08 41.64 1.58
N ASN A 337 13.06 41.82 0.70
CA ASN A 337 12.91 41.74 -0.75
C ASN A 337 12.87 40.29 -1.29
N VAL A 338 13.18 39.28 -0.48
CA VAL A 338 13.11 37.87 -0.88
C VAL A 338 11.66 37.47 -1.14
N THR A 339 11.41 36.89 -2.32
CA THR A 339 10.10 36.37 -2.74
C THR A 339 10.06 34.84 -2.80
N GLU A 340 11.22 34.18 -2.90
CA GLU A 340 11.32 32.72 -3.00
C GLU A 340 12.51 32.14 -2.22
N ILE A 341 12.28 31.02 -1.55
CA ILE A 341 13.31 30.09 -1.08
C ILE A 341 13.19 28.83 -1.92
N THR A 342 14.21 28.48 -2.70
CA THR A 342 14.13 27.36 -3.66
C THR A 342 14.17 26.00 -2.98
N GLN A 343 14.00 24.95 -3.80
CA GLN A 343 14.12 23.56 -3.37
C GLN A 343 15.40 23.33 -2.56
N ALA A 344 15.28 22.71 -1.39
CA ALA A 344 16.38 22.26 -0.55
C ALA A 344 17.48 23.30 -0.25
N ALA A 345 17.13 24.59 -0.23
CA ALA A 345 18.09 25.69 -0.04
C ALA A 345 18.80 25.65 1.33
N PHE A 346 18.10 25.28 2.40
CA PHE A 346 18.62 25.15 3.77
C PHE A 346 18.70 23.70 4.25
N ARG A 347 18.50 22.71 3.36
CA ARG A 347 18.35 21.31 3.75
C ARG A 347 19.54 20.81 4.58
N GLY A 348 19.23 20.15 5.70
CA GLY A 348 20.21 19.45 6.53
C GLY A 348 21.18 20.37 7.26
N ILE A 349 20.87 21.66 7.43
CA ILE A 349 21.62 22.55 8.32
C ILE A 349 21.20 22.20 9.75
N THR A 350 21.92 21.26 10.37
CA THR A 350 21.59 20.72 11.70
C THR A 350 21.76 21.74 12.81
N GLU A 351 22.62 22.74 12.64
CA GLU A 351 22.85 23.80 13.63
C GLU A 351 21.73 24.85 13.64
N LEU A 352 20.90 24.93 12.59
CA LEU A 352 19.88 25.96 12.45
C LEU A 352 18.84 25.86 13.56
N ILE A 353 18.70 26.93 14.35
CA ILE A 353 17.69 27.08 15.42
C ILE A 353 16.64 28.12 15.03
N THR A 354 17.04 29.21 14.36
CA THR A 354 16.16 30.37 14.09
C THR A 354 16.23 30.85 12.64
N ILE A 355 15.07 31.05 12.01
CA ILE A 355 14.92 31.83 10.78
C ILE A 355 14.10 33.08 11.10
N ASN A 356 14.71 34.24 10.92
CA ASN A 356 14.06 35.53 11.13
C ASN A 356 13.82 36.22 9.80
N PHE A 357 12.57 36.45 9.44
CA PHE A 357 12.22 37.26 8.27
C PHE A 357 12.16 38.74 8.67
N LEU A 358 12.87 39.60 7.94
CA LEU A 358 12.84 41.04 8.22
C LEU A 358 11.43 41.63 8.03
N PRO A 359 11.08 42.73 8.73
CA PRO A 359 9.76 43.35 8.61
C PRO A 359 9.38 43.66 7.16
N ASN A 360 8.10 43.50 6.83
CA ASN A 360 7.56 43.67 5.48
C ASN A 360 8.10 42.66 4.43
N SER A 361 8.52 41.47 4.89
CA SER A 361 8.92 40.37 4.00
C SER A 361 7.90 40.15 2.87
N LYS A 362 8.45 39.99 1.66
CA LYS A 362 7.72 39.72 0.42
C LYS A 362 7.75 38.24 0.04
N LEU A 363 8.10 37.34 0.98
CA LEU A 363 8.26 35.92 0.68
C LEU A 363 6.90 35.30 0.27
N ILE A 364 6.85 34.70 -0.90
CA ILE A 364 5.63 34.09 -1.47
C ILE A 364 5.74 32.56 -1.44
N TRP A 365 6.91 32.00 -1.75
CA TRP A 365 7.11 30.56 -1.93
C TRP A 365 8.26 30.02 -1.07
N ILE A 366 7.97 28.94 -0.35
CA ILE A 366 8.97 28.04 0.25
C ILE A 366 8.97 26.77 -0.59
N GLY A 367 10.09 26.46 -1.24
CA GLY A 367 10.24 25.34 -2.17
C GLY A 367 10.33 23.98 -1.49
N ASP A 368 10.31 22.93 -2.31
CA ASP A 368 10.32 21.55 -1.85
C ASP A 368 11.58 21.23 -1.02
N GLY A 369 11.42 20.64 0.15
CA GLY A 369 12.52 20.29 1.04
C GLY A 369 13.37 21.46 1.52
N ALA A 370 12.91 22.71 1.37
CA ALA A 370 13.70 23.92 1.65
C ALA A 370 14.45 23.87 2.99
N PHE A 371 13.79 23.42 4.05
CA PHE A 371 14.33 23.24 5.41
C PHE A 371 14.34 21.77 5.85
N ARG A 372 14.24 20.82 4.92
CA ARG A 372 14.22 19.39 5.24
C ARG A 372 15.44 19.00 6.08
N ASP A 373 15.23 18.17 7.10
CA ASP A 373 16.26 17.68 8.02
C ASP A 373 16.99 18.79 8.80
N CYS A 374 16.41 20.00 8.94
CA CYS A 374 16.86 21.03 9.87
C CYS A 374 16.40 20.70 11.31
N ILE A 375 16.97 19.64 11.88
CA ILE A 375 16.49 18.97 13.09
C ILE A 375 16.36 19.86 14.33
N ASN A 376 17.12 20.97 14.39
CA ASN A 376 17.11 21.91 15.52
C ASN A 376 16.26 23.18 15.28
N LEU A 377 15.66 23.34 14.09
CA LEU A 377 14.89 24.54 13.75
C LEU A 377 13.69 24.65 14.69
N GLN A 378 13.66 25.72 15.49
CA GLN A 378 12.68 25.93 16.54
C GLN A 378 11.89 27.22 16.35
N TYR A 379 12.57 28.32 16.00
CA TYR A 379 11.96 29.64 15.93
C TYR A 379 11.87 30.13 14.49
N ILE A 380 10.67 30.10 13.94
CA ILE A 380 10.36 30.62 12.60
C ILE A 380 9.00 31.28 12.61
N ASN A 381 8.96 32.57 12.27
CA ASN A 381 7.73 33.32 12.15
C ASN A 381 7.39 33.51 10.68
N LEU A 382 6.51 32.66 10.13
CA LEU A 382 6.17 32.69 8.71
C LEU A 382 5.46 34.01 8.34
N PRO A 383 5.99 34.82 7.40
CA PRO A 383 5.35 36.07 7.00
C PRO A 383 4.00 35.84 6.31
N ASN A 384 3.07 36.78 6.53
CA ASN A 384 1.70 36.73 5.99
C ASN A 384 1.62 36.74 4.46
N SER A 385 2.71 37.03 3.74
CA SER A 385 2.79 37.03 2.28
C SER A 385 2.94 35.63 1.65
N ILE A 386 3.25 34.60 2.44
CA ILE A 386 3.48 33.24 1.94
C ILE A 386 2.17 32.67 1.39
N LYS A 387 2.19 32.28 0.12
CA LYS A 387 1.08 31.60 -0.56
C LYS A 387 1.25 30.09 -0.59
N SER A 388 2.48 29.57 -0.57
CA SER A 388 2.75 28.16 -0.80
C SER A 388 3.94 27.66 0.00
N ILE A 389 3.77 26.48 0.60
CA ILE A 389 4.82 25.69 1.24
C ILE A 389 4.96 24.38 0.46
N GLY A 390 6.15 24.10 -0.06
CA GLY A 390 6.46 22.95 -0.91
C GLY A 390 6.43 21.61 -0.19
N GLY A 391 6.51 20.53 -0.97
CA GLY A 391 6.59 19.16 -0.44
C GLY A 391 7.87 18.95 0.36
N ASP A 392 7.81 18.19 1.45
CA ASP A 392 8.90 17.96 2.39
C ASP A 392 9.54 19.24 2.99
N ALA A 393 8.97 20.44 2.80
CA ALA A 393 9.64 21.71 3.11
C ALA A 393 10.23 21.79 4.53
N PHE A 394 9.54 21.23 5.53
CA PHE A 394 9.96 21.13 6.93
C PHE A 394 10.01 19.67 7.42
N SER A 395 10.08 18.70 6.49
CA SER A 395 10.19 17.27 6.80
C SER A 395 11.40 17.00 7.70
N GLY A 396 11.20 16.31 8.83
CA GLY A 396 12.25 16.01 9.80
C GLY A 396 12.69 17.18 10.69
N CYS A 397 12.00 18.32 10.67
CA CYS A 397 12.27 19.42 11.61
C CYS A 397 11.65 19.13 12.98
N HIS A 398 12.23 18.20 13.74
CA HIS A 398 11.65 17.68 14.99
C HIS A 398 11.36 18.74 16.07
N LYS A 399 12.08 19.88 16.06
CA LYS A 399 11.85 20.99 17.00
C LYS A 399 10.97 22.11 16.44
N PHE A 400 10.47 21.97 15.21
CA PHE A 400 9.66 22.99 14.56
C PHE A 400 8.39 23.24 15.36
N ASN A 401 8.19 24.49 15.75
CA ASN A 401 7.02 24.93 16.48
C ASN A 401 6.44 26.18 15.82
N LEU A 402 5.17 26.10 15.44
CA LEU A 402 4.40 27.18 14.84
C LEU A 402 2.95 27.02 15.30
N THR A 403 2.35 28.10 15.80
CA THR A 403 0.95 28.07 16.24
C THR A 403 -0.02 28.59 15.18
N GLU A 404 0.40 29.57 14.38
CA GLU A 404 -0.43 30.23 13.38
C GLU A 404 0.21 30.16 12.00
N PHE A 405 -0.55 29.70 11.01
CA PHE A 405 -0.13 29.72 9.62
C PHE A 405 -0.54 31.05 8.95
N PRO A 406 0.23 31.53 7.95
CA PRO A 406 -0.03 32.78 7.24
C PRO A 406 -1.45 32.88 6.67
N GLU A 407 -2.07 34.06 6.76
CA GLU A 407 -3.42 34.29 6.22
C GLU A 407 -3.51 34.11 4.69
N SER A 408 -2.44 34.41 3.94
CA SER A 408 -2.44 34.27 2.48
C SER A 408 -2.07 32.87 1.97
N LEU A 409 -1.82 31.91 2.88
CA LEU A 409 -1.44 30.56 2.53
C LEU A 409 -2.60 29.83 1.84
N THR A 410 -2.36 29.35 0.62
CA THR A 410 -3.36 28.62 -0.18
C THR A 410 -3.01 27.15 -0.38
N PHE A 411 -1.73 26.78 -0.25
CA PHE A 411 -1.23 25.44 -0.54
C PHE A 411 -0.14 24.96 0.44
N ILE A 412 -0.28 23.70 0.88
CA ILE A 412 0.75 22.95 1.62
C ILE A 412 1.04 21.65 0.87
N GLY A 413 2.31 21.42 0.54
CA GLY A 413 2.79 20.30 -0.26
C GLY A 413 2.83 18.96 0.45
N ASN A 414 3.17 17.92 -0.33
CA ASN A 414 3.26 16.53 0.14
C ASN A 414 4.26 16.41 1.30
N SER A 415 3.89 15.75 2.39
CA SER A 415 4.79 15.49 3.53
C SER A 415 5.49 16.74 4.12
N ALA A 416 4.95 17.95 3.88
CA ALA A 416 5.64 19.21 4.20
C ALA A 416 6.08 19.33 5.68
N PHE A 417 5.34 18.76 6.61
CA PHE A 417 5.58 18.83 8.06
C PHE A 417 5.68 17.43 8.71
N ILE A 418 6.00 16.39 7.93
CA ILE A 418 6.20 15.04 8.50
C ILE A 418 7.32 15.09 9.55
N GLY A 419 7.03 14.55 10.75
CA GLY A 419 7.98 14.52 11.86
C GLY A 419 8.26 15.87 12.54
N CYS A 420 7.42 16.90 12.34
CA CYS A 420 7.48 18.15 13.11
C CYS A 420 6.93 17.96 14.53
N ASP A 421 7.64 17.21 15.37
CA ASP A 421 7.16 16.60 16.62
C ASP A 421 6.90 17.57 17.81
N LEU A 422 7.01 18.89 17.61
CA LEU A 422 6.63 19.91 18.60
C LEU A 422 5.42 20.78 18.18
N LEU A 423 4.83 20.52 17.01
CA LEU A 423 3.61 21.19 16.58
C LEU A 423 2.41 20.68 17.38
N THR A 424 1.93 21.46 18.37
CA THR A 424 0.85 21.03 19.28
C THR A 424 -0.54 21.45 18.81
N GLU A 425 -0.64 22.61 18.17
CA GLU A 425 -1.90 23.20 17.74
C GLU A 425 -1.71 23.90 16.40
N ILE A 426 -2.67 23.72 15.49
CA ILE A 426 -2.65 24.32 14.16
C ILE A 426 -3.94 25.09 13.91
N HIS A 427 -3.79 26.38 13.57
CA HIS A 427 -4.87 27.25 13.13
C HIS A 427 -4.69 27.58 11.65
N PHE A 428 -5.57 27.05 10.80
CA PHE A 428 -5.61 27.37 9.37
C PHE A 428 -6.62 28.49 9.09
N LYS A 429 -6.16 29.49 8.34
CA LYS A 429 -6.93 30.69 7.97
C LYS A 429 -7.78 30.48 6.72
N ILE A 430 -8.64 31.45 6.42
CA ILE A 430 -9.72 31.35 5.43
C ILE A 430 -9.29 31.01 3.99
N ASN A 431 -8.04 31.28 3.59
CA ASN A 431 -7.58 31.14 2.21
C ASN A 431 -6.99 29.76 1.87
N LEU A 432 -6.89 28.81 2.82
CA LEU A 432 -6.27 27.51 2.58
C LEU A 432 -7.13 26.55 1.72
N ILE A 433 -6.77 26.43 0.45
CA ILE A 433 -7.51 25.62 -0.52
C ILE A 433 -7.16 24.13 -0.42
N LYS A 434 -5.86 23.80 -0.31
CA LYS A 434 -5.40 22.41 -0.45
C LYS A 434 -4.24 22.10 0.50
N ILE A 435 -4.35 20.95 1.16
CA ILE A 435 -3.24 20.29 1.87
C ILE A 435 -2.95 18.98 1.13
N ASP A 436 -1.71 18.74 0.70
CA ASP A 436 -1.35 17.56 -0.06
C ASP A 436 -1.07 16.30 0.79
N ASN A 437 -0.91 15.15 0.13
CA ASN A 437 -0.82 13.86 0.82
C ASN A 437 0.24 13.88 1.93
N TYR A 438 -0.10 13.32 3.09
CA TYR A 438 0.80 13.11 4.24
C TYR A 438 1.42 14.38 4.85
N ALA A 439 0.91 15.57 4.52
CA ALA A 439 1.53 16.84 4.93
C ALA A 439 1.84 16.95 6.44
N PHE A 440 0.99 16.42 7.31
CA PHE A 440 1.18 16.39 8.77
C PHE A 440 1.18 14.95 9.31
N MET A 441 1.56 13.97 8.48
CA MET A 441 1.65 12.59 8.92
C MET A 441 2.66 12.48 10.07
N THR A 442 2.36 11.60 11.02
CA THR A 442 3.22 11.25 12.16
C THR A 442 3.61 12.41 13.09
N VAL A 443 2.93 13.56 13.06
CA VAL A 443 3.19 14.66 14.02
C VAL A 443 2.75 14.23 15.42
N GLN A 444 3.70 13.78 16.25
CA GLN A 444 3.37 13.08 17.51
C GLN A 444 2.84 14.00 18.63
N SER A 445 3.03 15.31 18.52
CA SER A 445 2.59 16.32 19.49
C SER A 445 1.21 16.92 19.19
N LEU A 446 0.70 16.77 17.97
CA LEU A 446 -0.47 17.51 17.52
C LEU A 446 -1.71 17.10 18.30
N GLU A 447 -2.33 18.05 19.00
CA GLU A 447 -3.53 17.85 19.81
C GLU A 447 -4.78 18.48 19.19
N THR A 448 -4.62 19.62 18.50
CA THR A 448 -5.74 20.43 18.01
C THR A 448 -5.48 20.95 16.59
N VAL A 449 -6.49 20.83 15.71
CA VAL A 449 -6.48 21.42 14.36
C VAL A 449 -7.78 22.17 14.12
N LEU A 450 -7.71 23.47 13.81
CA LEU A 450 -8.86 24.32 13.54
C LEU A 450 -8.79 24.93 12.14
N PHE A 451 -9.89 24.87 11.39
CA PHE A 451 -10.04 25.51 10.08
C PHE A 451 -11.03 26.68 10.16
N GLU A 452 -10.61 27.87 9.75
CA GLU A 452 -11.47 29.06 9.66
C GLU A 452 -12.23 29.11 8.32
N SER A 453 -13.41 28.50 8.22
CA SER A 453 -14.36 28.65 7.08
C SER A 453 -13.75 28.56 5.66
N SER A 454 -12.64 27.83 5.53
CA SER A 454 -11.84 27.69 4.31
C SER A 454 -12.32 26.51 3.45
N PRO A 455 -12.36 26.60 2.10
CA PRO A 455 -12.72 25.47 1.25
C PRO A 455 -11.55 24.50 1.12
N THR A 456 -11.28 23.74 2.19
CA THR A 456 -10.09 22.89 2.25
C THR A 456 -10.38 21.48 1.75
N THR A 457 -9.56 21.01 0.81
CA THR A 457 -9.44 19.58 0.47
C THR A 457 -8.38 18.91 1.32
N LEU A 458 -8.75 17.84 2.04
CA LEU A 458 -7.82 17.02 2.81
C LEU A 458 -7.44 15.77 2.00
N ASN A 459 -6.21 15.75 1.48
CA ASN A 459 -5.65 14.65 0.71
C ASN A 459 -5.28 13.42 1.55
N HIS A 460 -4.74 12.39 0.91
CA HIS A 460 -4.50 11.10 1.54
C HIS A 460 -3.58 11.22 2.76
N GLY A 461 -4.01 10.65 3.90
CA GLY A 461 -3.17 10.51 5.08
C GLY A 461 -2.67 11.81 5.73
N VAL A 462 -3.32 12.96 5.47
CA VAL A 462 -2.83 14.28 5.93
C VAL A 462 -2.51 14.31 7.43
N PHE A 463 -3.35 13.70 8.29
CA PHE A 463 -3.12 13.61 9.74
C PHE A 463 -2.95 12.16 10.22
N ALA A 464 -2.54 11.25 9.34
CA ALA A 464 -2.35 9.84 9.69
C ALA A 464 -1.27 9.70 10.78
N HIS A 465 -1.50 8.82 11.75
CA HIS A 465 -0.63 8.54 12.89
C HIS A 465 -0.34 9.76 13.79
N CYS A 466 -1.18 10.80 13.77
CA CYS A 466 -1.19 11.88 14.77
C CYS A 466 -1.85 11.38 16.06
N LYS A 467 -1.14 10.54 16.81
CA LYS A 467 -1.70 9.75 17.93
C LYS A 467 -2.28 10.60 19.07
N LYS A 468 -1.83 11.84 19.23
CA LYS A 468 -2.31 12.79 20.24
C LYS A 468 -3.43 13.72 19.77
N LEU A 469 -3.84 13.66 18.50
CA LEU A 469 -4.88 14.54 17.95
C LEU A 469 -6.20 14.27 18.67
N LYS A 470 -6.67 15.24 19.46
CA LYS A 470 -7.89 15.16 20.27
C LYS A 470 -9.05 15.88 19.61
N THR A 471 -8.77 17.04 19.00
CA THR A 471 -9.79 17.95 18.50
C THR A 471 -9.47 18.35 17.06
N ILE A 472 -10.45 18.16 16.18
CA ILE A 472 -10.42 18.75 14.84
C ILE A 472 -11.74 19.45 14.56
N LYS A 473 -11.66 20.72 14.15
CA LYS A 473 -12.80 21.50 13.69
C LYS A 473 -12.63 21.77 12.20
N LEU A 474 -13.32 20.97 11.39
CA LEU A 474 -13.37 21.15 9.95
C LEU A 474 -14.14 22.42 9.59
N SER A 475 -13.89 22.94 8.39
CA SER A 475 -14.65 24.05 7.82
C SER A 475 -15.97 23.55 7.25
N ASP A 476 -17.04 24.33 7.39
CA ASP A 476 -18.35 24.07 6.77
C ASP A 476 -18.32 24.10 5.22
N LYS A 477 -17.17 24.45 4.63
CA LYS A 477 -16.92 24.44 3.18
C LYS A 477 -15.99 23.31 2.73
N THR A 478 -15.55 22.43 3.62
CA THR A 478 -14.73 21.26 3.24
C THR A 478 -15.59 20.27 2.44
N THR A 479 -15.19 20.02 1.19
CA THR A 479 -15.94 19.16 0.26
C THR A 479 -15.38 17.75 0.15
N THR A 480 -14.09 17.56 0.46
CA THR A 480 -13.39 16.29 0.22
C THR A 480 -12.44 15.93 1.35
N ILE A 481 -12.60 14.70 1.87
CA ILE A 481 -11.68 14.01 2.78
C ILE A 481 -11.27 12.70 2.11
N TYR A 482 -10.01 12.57 1.70
CA TYR A 482 -9.48 11.38 1.03
C TYR A 482 -9.11 10.27 2.02
N ASN A 483 -8.53 9.18 1.50
CA ASN A 483 -8.28 7.98 2.30
C ASN A 483 -7.32 8.22 3.47
N SER A 484 -7.53 7.50 4.57
CA SER A 484 -6.61 7.43 5.72
C SER A 484 -6.30 8.74 6.43
N VAL A 485 -7.10 9.81 6.24
CA VAL A 485 -6.81 11.14 6.80
C VAL A 485 -6.62 11.13 8.32
N PHE A 486 -7.40 10.34 9.07
CA PHE A 486 -7.31 10.19 10.54
C PHE A 486 -6.94 8.76 10.97
N ASP A 487 -6.26 8.03 10.09
CA ASP A 487 -5.77 6.68 10.38
C ASP A 487 -4.86 6.72 11.63
N ASN A 488 -5.04 5.79 12.56
CA ASN A 488 -4.26 5.68 13.80
C ASN A 488 -4.30 6.95 14.71
N CYS A 489 -5.33 7.80 14.60
CA CYS A 489 -5.55 8.92 15.52
C CYS A 489 -6.21 8.46 16.84
N PHE A 490 -5.44 7.82 17.72
CA PHE A 490 -5.93 7.15 18.94
C PHE A 490 -6.58 8.06 20.00
N SER A 491 -6.29 9.36 19.97
CA SER A 491 -6.81 10.34 20.94
C SER A 491 -8.04 11.09 20.45
N LEU A 492 -8.41 10.95 19.18
CA LEU A 492 -9.52 11.69 18.58
C LEU A 492 -10.81 11.15 19.17
N LYS A 493 -11.57 11.96 19.90
CA LYS A 493 -12.80 11.49 20.59
C LYS A 493 -14.05 11.70 19.77
N SER A 494 -14.17 12.85 19.10
CA SER A 494 -15.35 13.22 18.34
C SER A 494 -14.98 14.06 17.14
N ILE A 495 -15.77 13.95 16.08
CA ILE A 495 -15.64 14.77 14.89
C ILE A 495 -17.01 15.07 14.28
N GLU A 496 -17.17 16.31 13.83
CA GLU A 496 -18.29 16.76 13.02
C GLU A 496 -17.84 16.82 11.57
N LEU A 497 -18.52 16.06 10.71
CA LEU A 497 -18.31 16.09 9.27
C LEU A 497 -19.22 17.16 8.65
N PRO A 498 -18.68 18.07 7.82
CA PRO A 498 -19.36 19.30 7.44
C PRO A 498 -20.49 19.07 6.42
N PRO A 499 -21.47 19.98 6.34
CA PRO A 499 -22.62 19.86 5.44
C PRO A 499 -22.26 19.90 3.94
N SER A 500 -21.13 20.50 3.58
CA SER A 500 -20.65 20.56 2.20
C SER A 500 -19.91 19.30 1.73
N LEU A 501 -19.72 18.30 2.60
CA LEU A 501 -18.89 17.14 2.30
C LEU A 501 -19.55 16.27 1.22
N THR A 502 -18.88 16.07 0.08
CA THR A 502 -19.36 15.21 -1.02
C THR A 502 -18.57 13.91 -1.11
N THR A 503 -17.32 13.92 -0.64
CA THR A 503 -16.41 12.76 -0.72
C THR A 503 -15.79 12.43 0.63
N LEU A 504 -16.06 11.21 1.12
CA LEU A 504 -15.41 10.60 2.28
C LEU A 504 -14.66 9.32 1.86
N GLY A 505 -13.33 9.31 1.99
CA GLY A 505 -12.44 8.23 1.60
C GLY A 505 -12.62 6.91 2.37
N GLY A 506 -11.92 5.87 1.91
CA GLY A 506 -11.75 4.62 2.66
C GLY A 506 -10.73 4.77 3.78
N SER A 507 -10.78 3.91 4.80
CA SER A 507 -9.84 3.89 5.93
C SER A 507 -9.68 5.23 6.69
N VAL A 508 -10.59 6.19 6.53
CA VAL A 508 -10.43 7.56 7.09
C VAL A 508 -10.23 7.54 8.60
N PHE A 509 -10.94 6.67 9.32
CA PHE A 509 -10.88 6.52 10.77
C PHE A 509 -10.31 5.15 11.18
N TYR A 510 -9.53 4.50 10.30
CA TYR A 510 -8.95 3.20 10.56
C TYR A 510 -8.10 3.23 11.84
N TYR A 511 -8.33 2.29 12.76
CA TYR A 511 -7.67 2.26 14.09
C TYR A 511 -7.78 3.56 14.92
N SER A 512 -8.71 4.47 14.60
CA SER A 512 -8.83 5.74 15.33
C SER A 512 -9.49 5.55 16.71
N GLY A 513 -9.30 6.52 17.60
CA GLY A 513 -9.91 6.56 18.92
C GLY A 513 -11.33 7.09 18.97
N VAL A 514 -11.95 7.35 17.81
CA VAL A 514 -13.21 8.11 17.71
C VAL A 514 -14.35 7.39 18.42
N GLU A 515 -15.06 8.12 19.27
CA GLU A 515 -16.21 7.64 20.04
C GLU A 515 -17.54 8.08 19.40
N ASN A 516 -17.55 9.29 18.81
CA ASN A 516 -18.75 9.92 18.26
C ASN A 516 -18.48 10.57 16.89
N ILE A 517 -19.33 10.30 15.90
CA ILE A 517 -19.27 10.92 14.58
C ILE A 517 -20.65 11.48 14.19
N THR A 518 -20.68 12.75 13.80
CA THR A 518 -21.91 13.44 13.37
C THR A 518 -21.73 13.99 11.97
N PHE A 519 -22.65 13.64 11.06
CA PHE A 519 -22.74 14.24 9.73
C PHE A 519 -23.67 15.46 9.80
N VAL A 520 -23.11 16.67 9.83
CA VAL A 520 -23.86 17.91 10.04
C VAL A 520 -24.68 18.26 8.80
N GLY A 521 -25.97 18.57 8.96
CA GLY A 521 -26.80 19.11 7.87
C GLY A 521 -27.08 18.13 6.72
N ASN A 522 -26.98 16.82 6.95
CA ASN A 522 -27.26 15.77 5.96
C ASN A 522 -26.46 15.93 4.64
N PRO A 523 -25.12 15.85 4.68
CA PRO A 523 -24.26 16.10 3.54
C PRO A 523 -24.50 15.07 2.41
N PRO A 524 -24.33 15.43 1.13
CA PRO A 524 -24.69 14.60 -0.03
C PRO A 524 -23.64 13.50 -0.31
N ILE A 525 -23.33 12.67 0.68
CA ILE A 525 -22.36 11.58 0.60
C ILE A 525 -23.09 10.30 0.24
N GLU A 526 -22.77 9.73 -0.92
CA GLU A 526 -23.48 8.55 -1.42
C GLU A 526 -22.87 7.22 -0.93
N THR A 527 -21.65 7.22 -0.40
CA THR A 527 -20.95 5.98 -0.06
C THR A 527 -20.10 6.10 1.20
N ILE A 528 -20.28 5.15 2.12
CA ILE A 528 -19.28 4.82 3.14
C ILE A 528 -18.36 3.77 2.55
N ARG A 529 -17.09 4.12 2.36
CA ARG A 529 -16.11 3.30 1.64
C ARG A 529 -15.54 2.18 2.51
N THR A 530 -14.77 1.30 1.86
CA THR A 530 -14.13 0.16 2.49
C THR A 530 -13.25 0.61 3.65
N LEU A 531 -13.38 -0.07 4.80
CA LEU A 531 -12.60 0.16 6.03
C LEU A 531 -12.75 1.56 6.65
N THR A 532 -13.72 2.40 6.24
CA THR A 532 -13.81 3.81 6.69
C THR A 532 -13.74 3.97 8.21
N PHE A 533 -14.37 3.08 8.99
CA PHE A 533 -14.34 3.06 10.46
C PHE A 533 -13.76 1.75 11.03
N ASP A 534 -13.06 0.95 10.23
CA ASP A 534 -12.54 -0.34 10.70
C ASP A 534 -11.56 -0.14 11.88
N CYS A 535 -11.66 -1.00 12.87
CA CYS A 535 -10.87 -0.96 14.11
C CYS A 535 -11.01 0.35 14.91
N ALA A 536 -12.04 1.17 14.65
CA ALA A 536 -12.45 2.25 15.55
C ALA A 536 -13.17 1.66 16.77
N THR A 537 -12.42 0.94 17.60
CA THR A 537 -12.90 0.12 18.74
C THR A 537 -13.58 0.91 19.86
N LYS A 538 -13.57 2.24 19.77
CA LYS A 538 -14.28 3.12 20.70
C LYS A 538 -15.54 3.75 20.12
N LEU A 539 -15.79 3.61 18.81
CA LEU A 539 -16.92 4.22 18.12
C LEU A 539 -18.22 3.59 18.61
N ARG A 540 -19.06 4.38 19.30
CA ARG A 540 -20.32 3.93 19.88
C ARG A 540 -21.52 4.61 19.24
N ASN A 541 -21.39 5.91 18.94
CA ASN A 541 -22.47 6.71 18.38
C ASN A 541 -22.09 7.25 17.00
N ILE A 542 -22.92 6.97 16.00
CA ILE A 542 -22.77 7.53 14.67
C ILE A 542 -24.13 7.96 14.12
N ILE A 543 -24.19 9.19 13.63
CA ILE A 543 -25.36 9.73 12.93
C ILE A 543 -24.96 9.96 11.48
N LEU A 544 -25.41 9.06 10.61
CA LEU A 544 -25.09 9.04 9.19
C LEU A 544 -25.98 10.00 8.38
N SER A 545 -25.52 10.37 7.18
CA SER A 545 -26.33 11.07 6.18
C SER A 545 -27.35 10.13 5.53
N ASP A 546 -28.59 10.57 5.38
CA ASP A 546 -29.64 9.85 4.65
C ASP A 546 -29.36 9.71 3.16
N CYS A 547 -28.40 10.47 2.60
CA CYS A 547 -27.99 10.36 1.20
C CYS A 547 -27.10 9.14 0.89
N ILE A 548 -26.67 8.40 1.92
CA ILE A 548 -25.80 7.23 1.73
C ILE A 548 -26.58 6.13 1.03
N LYS A 549 -26.12 5.77 -0.18
CA LYS A 549 -26.65 4.67 -1.00
C LYS A 549 -25.93 3.35 -0.73
N GLU A 550 -24.65 3.40 -0.40
CA GLU A 550 -23.83 2.19 -0.25
C GLU A 550 -22.94 2.23 0.99
N ILE A 551 -22.93 1.12 1.74
CA ILE A 551 -21.95 0.86 2.81
C ILE A 551 -21.08 -0.31 2.37
N LYS A 552 -19.82 -0.03 2.07
CA LYS A 552 -18.87 -1.00 1.49
C LYS A 552 -18.31 -1.97 2.53
N ALA A 553 -17.57 -2.97 2.04
CA ALA A 553 -17.04 -4.05 2.85
C ALA A 553 -16.18 -3.55 4.01
N ASN A 554 -16.35 -4.18 5.17
CA ASN A 554 -15.59 -3.90 6.41
C ASN A 554 -15.72 -2.44 6.92
N ALA A 555 -16.70 -1.66 6.44
CA ALA A 555 -16.81 -0.24 6.78
C ALA A 555 -16.88 0.07 8.28
N PHE A 556 -17.51 -0.81 9.07
CA PHE A 556 -17.69 -0.70 10.52
C PHE A 556 -17.05 -1.88 11.27
N GLN A 557 -16.14 -2.63 10.64
CA GLN A 557 -15.56 -3.81 11.27
C GLN A 557 -14.86 -3.46 12.60
N TYR A 558 -14.99 -4.31 13.62
CA TYR A 558 -14.40 -4.10 14.95
C TYR A 558 -14.81 -2.79 15.66
N THR A 559 -15.93 -2.18 15.28
CA THR A 559 -16.46 -1.00 15.99
C THR A 559 -17.25 -1.40 17.25
N ASN A 560 -17.53 -0.41 18.10
CA ASN A 560 -18.22 -0.61 19.38
C ASN A 560 -19.64 -0.04 19.37
N ILE A 561 -20.25 0.05 18.18
CA ILE A 561 -21.61 0.54 18.01
C ILE A 561 -22.58 -0.41 18.69
N THR A 562 -23.58 0.13 19.38
CA THR A 562 -24.59 -0.68 20.10
C THR A 562 -25.92 -0.74 19.36
N THR A 563 -26.24 0.28 18.58
CA THR A 563 -27.42 0.33 17.72
C THR A 563 -27.02 0.94 16.40
N PHE A 564 -27.45 0.31 15.30
CA PHE A 564 -27.26 0.86 13.96
C PHE A 564 -28.61 1.08 13.30
N ARG A 565 -28.90 2.34 12.92
CA ARG A 565 -30.07 2.70 12.11
C ARG A 565 -29.62 2.94 10.68
N VAL A 566 -30.18 2.19 9.73
CA VAL A 566 -29.84 2.30 8.32
C VAL A 566 -30.29 3.65 7.76
N PRO A 567 -29.44 4.39 7.03
CA PRO A 567 -29.85 5.62 6.34
C PRO A 567 -30.95 5.36 5.30
N ASN A 568 -31.87 6.31 5.13
CA ASN A 568 -33.09 6.06 4.34
C ASN A 568 -32.82 5.72 2.86
N GLN A 569 -31.81 6.32 2.21
CA GLN A 569 -31.49 6.03 0.80
C GLN A 569 -30.50 4.88 0.61
N THR A 570 -30.11 4.16 1.67
CA THR A 570 -29.16 3.05 1.53
C THR A 570 -29.80 1.94 0.72
N ILE A 571 -29.14 1.51 -0.34
CA ILE A 571 -29.55 0.44 -1.25
C ILE A 571 -28.82 -0.86 -0.91
N VAL A 572 -27.52 -0.76 -0.62
CA VAL A 572 -26.63 -1.93 -0.44
C VAL A 572 -25.75 -1.75 0.79
N ILE A 573 -25.65 -2.82 1.59
CA ILE A 573 -24.62 -2.99 2.61
C ILE A 573 -23.80 -4.23 2.21
N SER A 574 -22.50 -4.09 2.00
CA SER A 574 -21.62 -5.16 1.54
C SER A 574 -21.24 -6.16 2.64
N GLU A 575 -20.52 -7.20 2.23
CA GLU A 575 -20.00 -8.25 3.11
C GLU A 575 -19.13 -7.71 4.24
N TYR A 576 -19.21 -8.37 5.41
CA TYR A 576 -18.42 -8.03 6.61
C TYR A 576 -18.56 -6.58 7.10
N ALA A 577 -19.55 -5.81 6.63
CA ALA A 577 -19.69 -4.39 6.95
C ALA A 577 -19.67 -4.12 8.46
N PHE A 578 -20.30 -4.98 9.27
CA PHE A 578 -20.33 -4.91 10.74
C PHE A 578 -19.62 -6.10 11.39
N SER A 579 -18.69 -6.76 10.69
CA SER A 579 -18.00 -7.92 11.23
C SER A 579 -17.29 -7.56 12.54
N GLN A 580 -17.39 -8.43 13.54
CA GLN A 580 -16.79 -8.27 14.86
C GLN A 580 -17.28 -7.02 15.64
N CYS A 581 -18.43 -6.44 15.27
CA CYS A 581 -19.15 -5.47 16.11
C CYS A 581 -19.79 -6.17 17.31
N THR A 582 -18.96 -6.65 18.24
CA THR A 582 -19.38 -7.54 19.33
C THR A 582 -20.43 -6.95 20.27
N ASN A 583 -20.54 -5.62 20.35
CA ASN A 583 -21.51 -4.93 21.18
C ASN A 583 -22.74 -4.40 20.41
N LEU A 584 -22.86 -4.68 19.09
CA LEU A 584 -24.04 -4.32 18.32
C LEU A 584 -25.23 -5.13 18.83
N GLU A 585 -26.23 -4.45 19.41
CA GLU A 585 -27.38 -5.08 20.03
C GLU A 585 -28.62 -5.06 19.14
N ARG A 586 -28.78 -3.99 18.35
CA ARG A 586 -29.96 -3.75 17.53
C ARG A 586 -29.60 -3.18 16.16
N PHE A 587 -30.22 -3.71 15.13
CA PHE A 587 -30.11 -3.20 13.76
C PHE A 587 -31.49 -2.80 13.26
N ILE A 588 -31.65 -1.52 12.89
CA ILE A 588 -32.93 -0.90 12.62
C ILE A 588 -33.01 -0.49 11.16
N ILE A 589 -33.96 -1.08 10.43
CA ILE A 589 -34.40 -0.65 9.09
C ILE A 589 -35.59 0.30 9.30
N PRO A 590 -35.43 1.62 9.07
CA PRO A 590 -36.50 2.58 9.29
C PRO A 590 -37.57 2.55 8.17
N GLU A 591 -38.68 3.25 8.41
CA GLU A 591 -39.73 3.49 7.42
C GLU A 591 -39.18 4.16 6.17
N ASN A 592 -39.66 3.74 5.00
CA ASN A 592 -39.23 4.26 3.69
C ASN A 592 -37.73 4.04 3.39
N CYS A 593 -37.07 3.09 4.07
CA CYS A 593 -35.70 2.73 3.77
C CYS A 593 -35.60 1.98 2.43
N SER A 594 -34.66 2.41 1.58
CA SER A 594 -34.41 1.85 0.25
C SER A 594 -33.53 0.59 0.26
N LEU A 595 -33.26 0.00 1.44
CA LEU A 595 -32.30 -1.11 1.57
C LEU A 595 -32.82 -2.33 0.82
N GLN A 596 -32.06 -2.78 -0.18
CA GLN A 596 -32.42 -3.92 -1.03
C GLN A 596 -31.59 -5.15 -0.73
N SER A 597 -30.33 -4.97 -0.32
CA SER A 597 -29.41 -6.10 -0.14
C SER A 597 -28.45 -5.93 1.03
N LEU A 598 -28.23 -7.06 1.71
CA LEU A 598 -27.24 -7.25 2.75
C LEU A 598 -26.23 -8.29 2.27
N GLY A 599 -24.96 -7.94 2.34
CA GLY A 599 -23.86 -8.79 1.95
C GLY A 599 -23.68 -9.97 2.90
N TYR A 600 -23.06 -11.02 2.38
CA TYR A 600 -22.75 -12.20 3.16
C TYR A 600 -21.91 -11.86 4.41
N SER A 601 -22.21 -12.50 5.54
CA SER A 601 -21.49 -12.29 6.81
C SER A 601 -21.39 -10.83 7.26
N ALA A 602 -22.35 -9.97 6.86
CA ALA A 602 -22.39 -8.57 7.29
C ALA A 602 -22.36 -8.42 8.83
N PHE A 603 -22.88 -9.41 9.56
CA PHE A 603 -22.97 -9.44 11.03
C PHE A 603 -22.14 -10.56 11.68
N GLU A 604 -21.14 -11.11 10.99
CA GLU A 604 -20.25 -12.12 11.58
C GLU A 604 -19.61 -11.61 12.88
N GLY A 605 -19.63 -12.40 13.96
CA GLY A 605 -19.07 -11.98 15.25
C GLY A 605 -19.88 -10.93 16.03
N CYS A 606 -21.07 -10.52 15.56
CA CYS A 606 -21.99 -9.63 16.29
C CYS A 606 -22.70 -10.35 17.45
N LYS A 607 -21.93 -10.78 18.46
CA LYS A 607 -22.36 -11.68 19.54
C LYS A 607 -23.43 -11.10 20.48
N SER A 608 -23.69 -9.80 20.45
CA SER A 608 -24.71 -9.14 21.28
C SER A 608 -26.00 -8.80 20.51
N LEU A 609 -26.05 -9.07 19.20
CA LEU A 609 -27.18 -8.70 18.35
C LEU A 609 -28.38 -9.57 18.71
N ARG A 610 -29.36 -8.96 19.38
CA ARG A 610 -30.53 -9.66 19.97
C ARG A 610 -31.79 -9.53 19.14
N ALA A 611 -31.91 -8.48 18.33
CA ALA A 611 -33.06 -8.28 17.47
C ALA A 611 -32.75 -7.38 16.28
N PHE A 612 -33.39 -7.70 15.15
CA PHE A 612 -33.62 -6.77 14.06
C PHE A 612 -34.93 -6.01 14.28
N GLU A 613 -35.00 -4.75 13.86
CA GLU A 613 -36.23 -3.95 13.84
C GLU A 613 -36.46 -3.48 12.39
N CYS A 614 -37.69 -3.58 11.90
CA CYS A 614 -38.03 -3.15 10.54
C CYS A 614 -39.40 -2.49 10.57
N HIS A 615 -39.45 -1.22 10.19
CA HIS A 615 -40.68 -0.43 10.10
C HIS A 615 -40.95 -0.20 8.61
N ASP A 616 -42.01 -0.82 8.06
CA ASP A 616 -42.48 -0.62 6.69
C ASP A 616 -41.40 -0.51 5.58
N SER A 617 -40.67 -1.61 5.34
CA SER A 617 -39.73 -1.76 4.22
C SER A 617 -40.38 -2.46 3.03
N GLU A 618 -40.02 -2.07 1.80
CA GLU A 618 -40.42 -2.79 0.58
C GLU A 618 -39.69 -4.14 0.40
N TYR A 619 -38.53 -4.32 1.03
CA TYR A 619 -37.62 -5.45 0.74
C TYR A 619 -37.41 -6.39 1.91
N PHE A 620 -37.61 -5.93 3.15
CA PHE A 620 -37.38 -6.73 4.35
C PHE A 620 -38.62 -6.80 5.24
N SER A 621 -38.70 -7.85 6.05
CA SER A 621 -39.68 -7.98 7.12
C SER A 621 -39.05 -8.64 8.34
N VAL A 622 -39.57 -8.32 9.54
CA VAL A 622 -39.07 -8.89 10.81
C VAL A 622 -40.21 -9.62 11.52
N ILE A 623 -39.93 -10.84 12.00
CA ILE A 623 -40.83 -11.60 12.87
C ILE A 623 -40.02 -12.05 14.09
N ASN A 624 -40.49 -11.73 15.30
CA ASN A 624 -39.83 -12.10 16.56
C ASN A 624 -38.33 -11.75 16.60
N GLY A 625 -37.97 -10.60 16.02
CA GLY A 625 -36.59 -10.13 15.94
C GLY A 625 -35.73 -10.79 14.86
N VAL A 626 -36.25 -11.75 14.09
CA VAL A 626 -35.56 -12.42 12.98
C VAL A 626 -35.82 -11.70 11.66
N LEU A 627 -34.78 -11.51 10.85
CA LEU A 627 -34.84 -10.79 9.59
C LEU A 627 -35.11 -11.71 8.40
N PHE A 628 -36.13 -11.37 7.61
CA PHE A 628 -36.53 -12.03 6.38
C PHE A 628 -36.57 -11.03 5.23
N ASP A 629 -36.62 -11.52 4.00
CA ASP A 629 -37.11 -10.73 2.88
C ASP A 629 -38.60 -10.34 3.06
N LYS A 630 -39.10 -9.42 2.24
CA LYS A 630 -40.48 -8.89 2.36
C LYS A 630 -41.53 -9.99 2.32
N ASN A 631 -41.34 -10.93 1.39
CA ASN A 631 -42.27 -12.03 1.13
C ASN A 631 -42.09 -13.22 2.08
N LYS A 632 -41.13 -13.15 3.02
CA LYS A 632 -40.78 -14.24 3.95
C LYS A 632 -40.45 -15.54 3.22
N THR A 633 -39.89 -15.43 2.02
CA THR A 633 -39.37 -16.51 1.20
C THR A 633 -37.92 -16.85 1.52
N SER A 634 -37.18 -15.90 2.10
CA SER A 634 -35.81 -16.09 2.54
C SER A 634 -35.61 -15.64 3.98
N LEU A 635 -35.03 -16.51 4.81
CA LEU A 635 -34.49 -16.11 6.11
C LEU A 635 -33.11 -15.50 5.87
N VAL A 636 -32.99 -14.21 6.15
CA VAL A 636 -31.79 -13.42 5.86
C VAL A 636 -30.79 -13.52 7.00
N CYS A 637 -31.23 -13.24 8.23
CA CYS A 637 -30.37 -13.33 9.40
C CYS A 637 -31.18 -13.53 10.69
N PHE A 638 -30.71 -14.45 11.51
CA PHE A 638 -31.17 -14.71 12.86
C PHE A 638 -30.23 -14.01 13.84
N PRO A 639 -30.75 -13.25 14.82
CA PRO A 639 -29.92 -12.53 15.78
C PRO A 639 -29.11 -13.51 16.66
N PRO A 640 -27.76 -13.47 16.64
CA PRO A 640 -26.92 -14.42 17.40
C PRO A 640 -27.17 -14.44 18.91
N ALA A 641 -27.59 -13.31 19.49
CA ALA A 641 -27.89 -13.14 20.91
C ALA A 641 -29.38 -13.31 21.24
N SER A 642 -30.19 -13.85 20.33
CA SER A 642 -31.61 -14.13 20.59
C SER A 642 -31.79 -14.97 21.85
N GLU A 643 -32.85 -14.70 22.62
CA GLU A 643 -33.26 -15.53 23.76
C GLU A 643 -34.00 -16.80 23.31
N LEU A 644 -34.36 -16.90 22.02
CA LEU A 644 -35.07 -18.06 21.46
C LEU A 644 -34.18 -19.31 21.50
N MET A 645 -34.58 -20.29 22.30
CA MET A 645 -33.95 -21.62 22.33
C MET A 645 -34.52 -22.57 21.28
N TYR A 646 -35.73 -22.31 20.81
CA TYR A 646 -36.45 -23.13 19.84
C TYR A 646 -36.97 -22.22 18.74
N PHE A 647 -36.79 -22.63 17.48
CA PHE A 647 -37.26 -21.84 16.35
C PHE A 647 -37.94 -22.72 15.31
N TYR A 648 -39.20 -22.38 15.00
CA TYR A 648 -39.95 -22.97 13.89
C TYR A 648 -39.79 -22.08 12.66
N ILE A 649 -39.25 -22.63 11.57
CA ILE A 649 -39.14 -21.89 10.32
C ILE A 649 -40.55 -21.75 9.73
N PRO A 650 -41.02 -20.52 9.39
CA PRO A 650 -42.31 -20.34 8.72
C PRO A 650 -42.38 -21.12 7.40
N GLU A 651 -43.55 -21.69 7.09
CA GLU A 651 -43.76 -22.49 5.89
C GLU A 651 -43.51 -21.74 4.58
N THR A 652 -43.59 -20.40 4.62
CA THR A 652 -43.30 -19.54 3.47
C THR A 652 -41.82 -19.48 3.11
N VAL A 653 -40.91 -19.90 3.99
CA VAL A 653 -39.45 -19.79 3.78
C VAL A 653 -38.95 -20.93 2.92
N HIS A 654 -38.34 -20.58 1.79
CA HIS A 654 -37.75 -21.52 0.83
C HIS A 654 -36.22 -21.50 0.86
N ASN A 655 -35.61 -20.43 1.38
CA ASN A 655 -34.16 -20.27 1.41
C ASN A 655 -33.67 -19.79 2.79
N ILE A 656 -32.64 -20.46 3.33
CA ILE A 656 -31.86 -19.97 4.48
C ILE A 656 -30.57 -19.39 3.94
N SER A 657 -30.38 -18.08 4.11
CA SER A 657 -29.21 -17.36 3.59
C SER A 657 -27.88 -17.87 4.16
N GLY A 658 -26.80 -17.64 3.43
CA GLY A 658 -25.46 -17.97 3.93
C GLY A 658 -25.13 -17.17 5.19
N GLY A 659 -24.74 -17.87 6.27
CA GLY A 659 -24.49 -17.27 7.58
C GLY A 659 -25.75 -16.85 8.35
N ALA A 660 -26.94 -17.27 7.93
CA ALA A 660 -28.19 -16.80 8.52
C ALA A 660 -28.29 -17.06 10.04
N PHE A 661 -27.81 -18.19 10.54
CA PHE A 661 -27.75 -18.53 11.96
C PHE A 661 -26.30 -18.58 12.49
N LEU A 662 -25.37 -17.90 11.82
CA LEU A 662 -23.96 -17.91 12.23
C LEU A 662 -23.80 -17.47 13.69
N GLU A 663 -23.08 -18.27 14.48
CA GLU A 663 -22.84 -18.03 15.92
C GLU A 663 -24.10 -17.91 16.79
N CYS A 664 -25.24 -18.51 16.43
CA CYS A 664 -26.43 -18.51 17.27
C CYS A 664 -26.28 -19.47 18.48
N ARG A 665 -25.70 -18.98 19.58
CA ARG A 665 -25.23 -19.81 20.70
C ARG A 665 -26.34 -20.29 21.65
N ASN A 666 -27.52 -19.67 21.62
CA ASN A 666 -28.64 -20.04 22.51
C ASN A 666 -29.62 -21.03 21.86
N LEU A 667 -29.55 -21.21 20.55
CA LEU A 667 -30.50 -22.00 19.80
C LEU A 667 -30.22 -23.50 20.01
N ILE A 668 -31.19 -24.22 20.57
CA ILE A 668 -31.13 -25.65 20.93
C ILE A 668 -31.76 -26.52 19.85
N ASN A 669 -32.84 -26.05 19.22
CA ASN A 669 -33.56 -26.81 18.20
C ASN A 669 -34.14 -25.90 17.12
N ILE A 670 -34.10 -26.37 15.87
CA ILE A 670 -34.68 -25.71 14.70
C ILE A 670 -35.58 -26.72 13.99
N LEU A 671 -36.83 -26.35 13.75
CA LEU A 671 -37.79 -27.19 13.05
C LEU A 671 -38.10 -26.60 11.67
N ILE A 672 -37.78 -27.36 10.62
CA ILE A 672 -38.03 -27.06 9.22
C ILE A 672 -39.31 -27.79 8.78
N PRO A 673 -40.36 -27.10 8.31
CA PRO A 673 -41.57 -27.75 7.78
C PRO A 673 -41.30 -28.62 6.53
N ASP A 674 -42.03 -29.72 6.36
CA ASP A 674 -41.81 -30.73 5.31
C ASP A 674 -41.92 -30.21 3.86
N TYR A 675 -42.54 -29.05 3.64
CA TYR A 675 -42.79 -28.45 2.31
C TYR A 675 -42.25 -27.03 2.15
N SER A 676 -41.24 -26.65 2.95
CA SER A 676 -40.75 -25.26 3.05
C SER A 676 -39.37 -25.05 2.41
N VAL A 677 -38.30 -25.21 3.20
CA VAL A 677 -36.93 -24.84 2.85
C VAL A 677 -36.35 -25.78 1.80
N GLN A 678 -35.91 -25.20 0.68
CA GLN A 678 -35.23 -25.90 -0.41
C GLN A 678 -33.72 -25.77 -0.31
N THR A 679 -33.23 -24.59 0.06
CA THR A 679 -31.80 -24.26 0.05
C THR A 679 -31.31 -23.76 1.41
N ILE A 680 -30.18 -24.31 1.88
CA ILE A 680 -29.44 -23.87 3.06
C ILE A 680 -28.09 -23.32 2.61
N GLY A 681 -27.81 -22.04 2.89
CA GLY A 681 -26.60 -21.37 2.41
C GLY A 681 -25.30 -21.79 3.10
N ARG A 682 -24.17 -21.32 2.55
CA ARG A 682 -22.84 -21.53 3.15
C ARG A 682 -22.77 -20.99 4.58
N TYR A 683 -22.16 -21.70 5.51
CA TYR A 683 -22.05 -21.33 6.93
C TYR A 683 -23.38 -21.04 7.64
N ALA A 684 -24.53 -21.49 7.09
CA ALA A 684 -25.84 -21.12 7.60
C ALA A 684 -26.02 -21.35 9.11
N PHE A 685 -25.50 -22.43 9.69
CA PHE A 685 -25.57 -22.76 11.12
C PHE A 685 -24.18 -22.86 11.76
N ALA A 686 -23.14 -22.32 11.13
CA ALA A 686 -21.79 -22.44 11.66
C ALA A 686 -21.70 -21.83 13.07
N ASP A 687 -20.97 -22.49 13.96
CA ASP A 687 -20.77 -22.09 15.36
C ASP A 687 -22.06 -22.00 16.22
N CYS A 688 -23.15 -22.67 15.81
CA CYS A 688 -24.33 -22.93 16.63
C CYS A 688 -24.04 -23.98 17.73
N VAL A 689 -23.21 -23.63 18.71
CA VAL A 689 -22.66 -24.56 19.70
C VAL A 689 -23.69 -25.20 20.65
N SER A 690 -24.90 -24.66 20.73
CA SER A 690 -25.99 -25.22 21.55
C SER A 690 -26.98 -26.08 20.77
N LEU A 691 -26.90 -26.10 19.44
CA LEU A 691 -27.86 -26.81 18.60
C LEU A 691 -27.72 -28.32 18.83
N THR A 692 -28.79 -28.94 19.30
CA THR A 692 -28.85 -30.38 19.63
C THR A 692 -29.68 -31.17 18.63
N HIS A 693 -30.67 -30.53 18.02
CA HIS A 693 -31.58 -31.16 17.08
C HIS A 693 -31.89 -30.19 15.93
N ILE A 694 -32.04 -30.76 14.74
CA ILE A 694 -32.58 -30.11 13.55
C ILE A 694 -33.15 -31.23 12.67
N ASN A 695 -34.27 -30.99 12.01
CA ASN A 695 -34.75 -31.89 10.96
C ASN A 695 -34.40 -31.33 9.58
N LEU A 696 -34.07 -32.23 8.66
CA LEU A 696 -33.78 -31.95 7.25
C LEU A 696 -34.79 -32.72 6.39
N PRO A 697 -35.99 -32.15 6.15
CA PRO A 697 -37.02 -32.77 5.32
C PRO A 697 -36.59 -33.00 3.87
N ILE A 698 -37.39 -33.78 3.13
CA ILE A 698 -37.07 -34.18 1.75
C ILE A 698 -36.99 -32.99 0.80
N CYS A 699 -37.67 -31.89 1.13
CA CYS A 699 -37.67 -30.66 0.34
C CYS A 699 -36.33 -29.91 0.40
N VAL A 700 -35.47 -30.14 1.40
CA VAL A 700 -34.13 -29.54 1.49
C VAL A 700 -33.22 -30.24 0.48
N THR A 701 -33.06 -29.65 -0.70
CA THR A 701 -32.30 -30.23 -1.81
C THR A 701 -30.86 -29.75 -1.89
N GLU A 702 -30.55 -28.56 -1.38
CA GLU A 702 -29.21 -27.97 -1.42
C GLU A 702 -28.74 -27.49 -0.04
N ILE A 703 -27.48 -27.82 0.30
CA ILE A 703 -26.83 -27.36 1.52
C ILE A 703 -25.42 -26.85 1.16
N GLY A 704 -25.14 -25.60 1.48
CA GLY A 704 -23.88 -24.94 1.20
C GLY A 704 -22.73 -25.43 2.07
N SER A 705 -21.51 -25.12 1.63
CA SER A 705 -20.30 -25.52 2.36
C SER A 705 -20.25 -24.91 3.78
N HIS A 706 -19.68 -25.66 4.71
CA HIS A 706 -19.52 -25.31 6.13
C HIS A 706 -20.82 -25.00 6.88
N ALA A 707 -22.00 -25.36 6.33
CA ALA A 707 -23.29 -25.00 6.94
C ALA A 707 -23.42 -25.44 8.40
N PHE A 708 -22.82 -26.56 8.82
CA PHE A 708 -22.86 -27.09 10.19
C PHE A 708 -21.48 -27.10 10.88
N ALA A 709 -20.53 -26.30 10.38
CA ALA A 709 -19.20 -26.21 10.99
C ALA A 709 -19.32 -25.86 12.49
N ASN A 710 -18.54 -26.53 13.34
CA ASN A 710 -18.48 -26.32 14.79
C ASN A 710 -19.82 -26.48 15.56
N CYS A 711 -20.80 -27.19 15.00
CA CYS A 711 -22.05 -27.56 15.71
C CYS A 711 -21.85 -28.76 16.65
N TYR A 712 -21.03 -28.61 17.69
CA TYR A 712 -20.53 -29.74 18.51
C TYR A 712 -21.60 -30.53 19.29
N LYS A 713 -22.80 -29.99 19.47
CA LYS A 713 -23.90 -30.65 20.20
C LYS A 713 -24.88 -31.42 19.30
N LEU A 714 -24.77 -31.29 17.97
CA LEU A 714 -25.46 -32.17 17.02
C LEU A 714 -24.77 -33.55 17.02
N LYS A 715 -25.13 -34.40 17.99
CA LYS A 715 -24.44 -35.67 18.26
C LYS A 715 -25.24 -36.93 17.93
N CYS A 716 -26.55 -36.86 17.86
CA CYS A 716 -27.45 -37.95 17.48
C CYS A 716 -28.85 -37.39 17.20
N GLY A 717 -29.72 -38.14 16.54
CA GLY A 717 -31.13 -37.81 16.38
C GLY A 717 -31.47 -36.69 15.37
N VAL A 718 -30.54 -36.29 14.50
CA VAL A 718 -30.84 -35.43 13.35
C VAL A 718 -31.65 -36.24 12.33
N ASP A 719 -32.89 -35.83 12.11
CA ASP A 719 -33.76 -36.46 11.12
C ASP A 719 -33.41 -35.94 9.72
N ILE A 720 -33.16 -36.84 8.78
CA ILE A 720 -32.79 -36.51 7.40
C ILE A 720 -33.66 -37.37 6.50
N GLN A 721 -34.46 -36.76 5.65
CA GLN A 721 -35.35 -37.52 4.75
C GLN A 721 -34.68 -37.80 3.39
N ASN A 722 -33.84 -36.89 2.88
CA ASN A 722 -33.08 -37.13 1.65
C ASN A 722 -31.88 -38.04 1.90
N ARG A 723 -31.94 -39.27 1.37
CA ARG A 723 -30.91 -40.31 1.55
C ARG A 723 -30.08 -40.59 0.28
N THR A 724 -30.12 -39.70 -0.71
CA THR A 724 -29.29 -39.85 -1.92
C THR A 724 -27.80 -39.73 -1.56
N GLN A 725 -26.94 -40.53 -2.21
CA GLN A 725 -25.51 -40.58 -1.89
C GLN A 725 -24.83 -39.22 -2.07
N SER A 726 -25.12 -38.52 -3.17
CA SER A 726 -24.58 -37.19 -3.46
C SER A 726 -24.96 -36.16 -2.39
N TYR A 727 -26.21 -36.21 -1.89
CA TYR A 727 -26.67 -35.33 -0.82
C TYR A 727 -25.96 -35.60 0.50
N LEU A 728 -25.82 -36.88 0.88
CA LEU A 728 -25.11 -37.28 2.10
C LEU A 728 -23.62 -36.94 2.04
N ASP A 729 -22.97 -37.13 0.89
CA ASP A 729 -21.57 -36.75 0.69
C ASP A 729 -21.38 -35.24 0.84
N ASN A 730 -22.25 -34.43 0.22
CA ASN A 730 -22.25 -32.99 0.41
C ASN A 730 -22.47 -32.61 1.90
N LEU A 731 -23.46 -33.22 2.55
CA LEU A 731 -23.82 -32.93 3.94
C LEU A 731 -22.66 -33.20 4.93
N PHE A 732 -21.96 -34.31 4.78
CA PHE A 732 -20.89 -34.68 5.71
C PHE A 732 -19.53 -34.08 5.34
N GLN A 733 -19.20 -34.02 4.05
CA GLN A 733 -17.85 -33.62 3.60
C GLN A 733 -17.73 -32.12 3.35
N LEU A 734 -18.77 -31.47 2.83
CA LEU A 734 -18.74 -30.06 2.48
C LEU A 734 -19.47 -29.20 3.51
N ALA A 735 -20.65 -29.61 3.98
CA ALA A 735 -21.42 -28.88 4.97
C ALA A 735 -20.98 -29.16 6.42
N PHE A 736 -20.11 -30.15 6.64
CA PHE A 736 -19.53 -30.51 7.95
C PHE A 736 -20.54 -30.90 9.03
N LEU A 737 -21.65 -31.55 8.67
CA LEU A 737 -22.47 -32.24 9.67
C LEU A 737 -21.69 -33.45 10.24
N ASN A 738 -21.68 -33.63 11.56
CA ASN A 738 -21.07 -34.81 12.17
C ASN A 738 -21.84 -36.08 11.76
N LYS A 739 -21.13 -37.12 11.28
CA LYS A 739 -21.75 -38.41 10.89
C LYS A 739 -22.49 -39.08 12.06
N GLU A 740 -22.01 -38.91 13.30
CA GLU A 740 -22.68 -39.45 14.49
C GLU A 740 -24.06 -38.83 14.72
N ALA A 741 -24.29 -37.60 14.22
CA ALA A 741 -25.53 -36.86 14.39
C ALA A 741 -26.77 -37.60 13.85
N VAL A 742 -26.58 -38.55 12.93
CA VAL A 742 -27.66 -39.29 12.24
C VAL A 742 -28.01 -40.60 12.96
N VAL A 743 -27.26 -41.00 13.98
CA VAL A 743 -27.55 -42.22 14.77
C VAL A 743 -28.70 -41.94 15.73
N GLU A 744 -29.56 -42.93 16.00
CA GLU A 744 -30.61 -42.82 17.03
C GLU A 744 -29.98 -42.58 18.41
N CYS A 745 -30.47 -41.58 19.15
CA CYS A 745 -29.95 -41.28 20.49
C CYS A 745 -30.29 -42.41 21.48
N HIS A 746 -29.27 -43.05 22.07
CA HIS A 746 -29.42 -44.12 23.07
C HIS A 746 -30.14 -43.73 24.40
N LYS A 747 -30.58 -42.47 24.57
CA LYS A 747 -31.41 -42.04 25.72
C LYS A 747 -32.93 -42.05 25.47
N LEU A 748 -33.40 -42.55 24.32
CA LEU A 748 -34.83 -42.64 23.97
C LEU A 748 -35.29 -44.06 23.60
N THR A 749 -34.72 -45.11 24.20
CA THR A 749 -35.15 -46.50 23.92
C THR A 749 -36.00 -47.09 25.04
N CYS A 750 -37.30 -47.23 24.80
CA CYS A 750 -38.03 -48.44 25.17
C CYS A 750 -39.21 -48.71 24.21
N LYS A 751 -39.03 -49.78 23.42
CA LYS A 751 -39.99 -50.65 22.72
C LYS A 751 -41.47 -50.22 22.68
N LYS A 752 -41.98 -50.08 21.44
CA LYS A 752 -43.36 -50.34 20.97
C LYS A 752 -44.35 -50.85 22.04
N GLN A 753 -44.93 -49.92 22.79
CA GLN A 753 -46.35 -49.91 23.17
C GLN A 753 -46.79 -48.47 22.98
N MET A 754 -47.78 -48.23 22.12
CA MET A 754 -48.34 -46.90 21.89
C MET A 754 -48.88 -46.37 23.22
N ASN A 755 -48.13 -45.46 23.85
CA ASN A 755 -48.53 -44.74 25.05
C ASN A 755 -48.97 -43.34 24.60
N PRO A 756 -50.20 -42.88 24.90
CA PRO A 756 -50.72 -41.57 24.45
C PRO A 756 -49.91 -40.36 24.94
N SER A 757 -48.92 -40.56 25.82
CA SER A 757 -48.02 -39.51 26.31
C SER A 757 -46.91 -39.12 25.32
N TYR A 758 -46.61 -39.90 24.29
CA TYR A 758 -45.65 -39.50 23.24
C TYR A 758 -46.21 -38.46 22.27
N LEU A 759 -47.54 -38.30 22.24
CA LEU A 759 -48.22 -37.20 21.54
C LEU A 759 -48.09 -35.86 22.29
N LYS A 760 -47.62 -35.83 23.55
CA LYS A 760 -47.41 -34.59 24.30
C LYS A 760 -46.08 -33.88 24.02
N SER A 761 -45.07 -34.56 23.47
CA SER A 761 -43.84 -33.90 22.98
C SER A 761 -43.86 -33.61 21.47
N LEU A 762 -44.92 -34.04 20.79
CA LEU A 762 -45.25 -33.74 19.39
C LEU A 762 -46.51 -32.88 19.28
N THR A 763 -46.88 -32.17 20.36
CA THR A 763 -47.88 -31.10 20.27
C THR A 763 -47.20 -29.90 19.63
N ILE A 764 -47.16 -29.96 18.29
CA ILE A 764 -46.94 -28.82 17.41
C ILE A 764 -48.03 -27.81 17.77
N ILE A 765 -47.66 -26.72 18.46
CA ILE A 765 -48.43 -25.49 18.39
C ILE A 765 -47.80 -24.72 17.23
N GLY A 766 -48.38 -24.91 16.05
CA GLY A 766 -48.14 -24.02 14.92
C GLY A 766 -48.67 -22.64 15.30
N ILE A 767 -47.80 -21.64 15.30
CA ILE A 767 -48.21 -20.24 15.31
C ILE A 767 -48.66 -19.95 13.88
N ILE A 768 -49.96 -20.05 13.63
CA ILE A 768 -50.60 -19.47 12.46
C ILE A 768 -51.26 -18.17 12.96
N ASP A 769 -50.82 -17.05 12.39
CA ASP A 769 -51.40 -15.71 12.46
C ASP A 769 -51.59 -15.06 13.85
N GLU A 770 -50.68 -14.12 14.15
CA GLU A 770 -50.87 -12.90 14.97
C GLU A 770 -51.74 -12.96 16.25
N LYS A 771 -51.84 -14.09 16.94
CA LYS A 771 -52.44 -14.14 18.28
C LYS A 771 -51.63 -14.98 19.26
N PHE A 772 -51.23 -14.30 20.34
CA PHE A 772 -50.80 -14.89 21.60
C PHE A 772 -51.73 -16.05 21.99
N LEU A 773 -51.18 -17.24 22.16
CA LEU A 773 -51.83 -18.29 22.96
C LEU A 773 -50.90 -18.61 24.13
N GLY A 774 -51.40 -18.26 25.32
CA GLY A 774 -50.72 -18.45 26.58
C GLY A 774 -50.52 -19.91 26.93
N LEU A 775 -49.57 -20.09 27.85
CA LEU A 775 -49.21 -21.32 28.57
C LEU A 775 -50.36 -22.31 28.76
N LEU A 776 -50.11 -23.57 28.41
CA LEU A 776 -50.44 -24.74 29.25
C LEU A 776 -49.42 -25.87 29.02
#